data_AF-A0A800APE5-F1
#
_entry.id   AF-A0A800APE5-F1
#
_cell.length_a   1.000
_cell.length_b   1.000
_cell.length_c   1.000
_cell.angle_alpha   90.00
_cell.angle_beta   90.00
_cell.angle_gamma   90.00
#
_symmetry.space_group_name_H-M   'P 1'
#
loop_
_entity.id
_entity.type
_entity.pdbx_description
1 polymer ?
#
loop_
_entity_poly.entity_id
_entity_poly.type
_entity_poly.pdbx_seq_one_letter_code
_entity_poly.pdbx_strand_id
1 'polypeptide(L)'
;MSYDPKKIEKRWQDFWKENNYYEPKEDQKEKKYILSMFPYPSGKIHMGHVRNYAIGDAIARYYRKIGKNVLHPIGWDAFGMPAENAAIKMGVHPKKWTYENIDYMRKELDSLGFSFSKKREFATCDELYTKFEQAFIIDMFEKGLLYRSSATVNWCPNDKTVLANEQVIEGRCWRCNTEVIQKEMDQYFLKITDYANELLEDLKKLEGKWPKQVIAMQKNWIGKSVGLEFELKFDSSSKNRLNSRFDGFKVFTTRPDTIYGVTYTALAPEHEIVKYIINNNLLDEDLIKKIKKMQNTPPKIRAQAQKEGIFLDLYVIHPLTKKKIPVWVANFVLTEYGSGAVMAVPAHDERDFEFAKKYNLPIKFVIKSENKELDKSCAFVDEGIIFDSDEFSNLKSKEAREKIIFYFEKKGIGKKKVNFKLKDWLVSRQRYWGTPIPIIRCRKCGLVAEKKENLPITLPDDVKITGEGNPLEFHSTWKSTICPNCGLEATRETDTLDTFVESSWYFLRFTTDKKYWQDLPFKKDDSRYWMPVDQYIGGIEHAILHLLYSRFFTKALRDLGYVDLDEPFENLLTQGMVLKNGSKMSKSKGNTVDPDLIVDRFGADTARLFILFAAPPSKELEWNDNALEGAYKFIKRFYERSLSIKSVNYLPSIDHKNLSKDEKLARKKVYEALKKSKDVYEKSYTFNTLIAASMEALNALNSQKNGDIWIEGYWILTNILEPIIPHVCWEISETLFKRENFKEIELIEEIFEEESITLAVTINGKRRAEIEVNKDASKEEILQIAKNKAKKWIENKEIVKEIVVPNRLVNLVVRG
;
A
#
# COMPACT_ATOMS: atom_id res chain seq x y z
N MET A 1 -17.13 34.79 -26.17
CA MET A 1 -17.92 33.54 -26.06
C MET A 1 -17.78 33.01 -24.64
N SER A 2 -18.84 32.46 -24.04
CA SER A 2 -18.77 31.84 -22.71
C SER A 2 -17.98 30.53 -22.75
N TYR A 3 -17.45 30.10 -21.60
CA TYR A 3 -16.83 28.78 -21.44
C TYR A 3 -17.84 27.65 -21.73
N ASP A 4 -17.53 26.78 -22.69
CA ASP A 4 -18.32 25.59 -23.05
C ASP A 4 -17.44 24.34 -22.91
N PRO A 5 -17.49 23.64 -21.77
CA PRO A 5 -16.64 22.47 -21.51
C PRO A 5 -16.89 21.36 -22.52
N LYS A 6 -18.15 21.08 -22.89
CA LYS A 6 -18.48 19.93 -23.77
C LYS A 6 -17.80 20.05 -25.13
N LYS A 7 -17.81 21.26 -25.70
CA LYS A 7 -17.18 21.52 -27.00
C LYS A 7 -15.65 21.50 -26.90
N ILE A 8 -15.08 22.15 -25.87
CA ILE A 8 -13.63 22.28 -25.70
C ILE A 8 -13.00 20.93 -25.36
N GLU A 9 -13.56 20.21 -24.40
CA GLU A 9 -13.01 18.95 -23.90
C GLU A 9 -12.99 17.89 -25.01
N LYS A 10 -14.11 17.73 -25.72
CA LYS A 10 -14.21 16.78 -26.83
C LYS A 10 -13.18 17.05 -27.93
N ARG A 11 -13.03 18.31 -28.35
CA ARG A 11 -12.05 18.72 -29.37
C ARG A 11 -10.63 18.33 -28.99
N TRP A 12 -10.21 18.62 -27.75
CA TRP A 12 -8.84 18.34 -27.33
C TRP A 12 -8.60 16.85 -27.06
N GLN A 13 -9.59 16.13 -26.53
CA GLN A 13 -9.53 14.68 -26.40
C GLN A 13 -9.34 13.98 -27.75
N ASP A 14 -10.06 14.41 -28.78
CA ASP A 14 -9.91 13.90 -30.14
C ASP A 14 -8.54 14.25 -30.72
N PHE A 15 -8.09 15.51 -30.56
CA PHE A 15 -6.77 15.94 -31.00
C PHE A 15 -5.64 15.09 -30.38
N TRP A 16 -5.64 14.89 -29.06
CA TRP A 16 -4.59 14.11 -28.40
C TRP A 16 -4.60 12.64 -28.83
N LYS A 17 -5.79 12.08 -29.07
CA LYS A 17 -5.96 10.71 -29.55
C LYS A 17 -5.43 10.54 -30.98
N GLU A 18 -5.84 11.41 -31.90
CA GLU A 18 -5.43 11.35 -33.31
C GLU A 18 -3.92 11.53 -33.49
N ASN A 19 -3.30 12.35 -32.64
CA ASN A 19 -1.85 12.62 -32.68
C ASN A 19 -1.01 11.67 -31.81
N ASN A 20 -1.60 10.62 -31.22
CA ASN A 20 -0.92 9.69 -30.31
C ASN A 20 -0.10 10.41 -29.21
N TYR A 21 -0.61 11.53 -28.69
CA TYR A 21 0.16 12.46 -27.85
C TYR A 21 0.67 11.84 -26.54
N TYR A 22 0.00 10.78 -26.08
CA TYR A 22 0.29 10.13 -24.81
C TYR A 22 1.19 8.92 -24.90
N GLU A 23 1.50 8.47 -26.12
CA GLU A 23 2.35 7.30 -26.31
C GLU A 23 3.80 7.62 -25.93
N PRO A 24 4.48 6.68 -25.23
CA PRO A 24 5.90 6.83 -24.99
C PRO A 24 6.66 6.90 -26.31
N LYS A 25 7.71 7.71 -26.36
CA LYS A 25 8.58 7.82 -27.53
C LYS A 25 9.54 6.63 -27.55
N GLU A 26 9.98 6.23 -28.75
CA GLU A 26 11.03 5.20 -28.90
C GLU A 26 12.44 5.75 -28.59
N ASP A 27 12.58 7.07 -28.32
CA ASP A 27 13.85 7.69 -27.95
C ASP A 27 14.27 7.38 -26.50
N GLN A 28 15.59 7.21 -26.28
CA GLN A 28 16.18 6.98 -24.95
C GLN A 28 16.41 8.31 -24.20
N LYS A 29 15.41 9.20 -24.19
CA LYS A 29 15.45 10.38 -23.32
C LYS A 29 15.37 9.96 -21.85
N GLU A 30 15.56 10.92 -20.95
CA GLU A 30 15.31 10.65 -19.54
C GLU A 30 13.83 10.23 -19.33
N LYS A 31 13.65 9.05 -18.76
CA LYS A 31 12.34 8.39 -18.62
C LYS A 31 11.61 8.82 -17.35
N LYS A 32 10.28 8.74 -17.39
CA LYS A 32 9.40 8.74 -16.23
C LYS A 32 8.31 7.70 -16.39
N TYR A 33 8.30 6.70 -15.51
CA TYR A 33 7.29 5.68 -15.44
C TYR A 33 6.33 5.98 -14.29
N ILE A 34 5.16 6.53 -14.65
CA ILE A 34 4.12 6.94 -13.71
C ILE A 34 3.00 5.91 -13.80
N LEU A 35 2.70 5.24 -12.68
CA LEU A 35 1.76 4.13 -12.69
C LEU A 35 0.78 4.23 -11.53
N SER A 36 -0.50 4.29 -11.87
CA SER A 36 -1.59 4.11 -10.91
C SER A 36 -1.95 2.62 -10.83
N MET A 37 -2.37 2.15 -9.65
CA MET A 37 -3.03 0.84 -9.51
C MET A 37 -4.19 0.75 -10.52
N PHE A 38 -4.14 -0.24 -11.40
CA PHE A 38 -5.17 -0.47 -12.41
C PHE A 38 -6.47 -0.98 -11.76
N PRO A 39 -7.65 -0.74 -12.36
CA PRO A 39 -8.91 -1.04 -11.69
C PRO A 39 -9.40 -2.46 -11.97
N TYR A 40 -10.22 -2.98 -11.06
CA TYR A 40 -11.06 -4.16 -11.32
C TYR A 40 -12.25 -3.77 -12.21
N PRO A 41 -12.50 -4.43 -13.35
CA PRO A 41 -13.64 -4.15 -14.24
C PRO A 41 -14.95 -4.77 -13.73
N SER A 42 -15.35 -4.35 -12.53
CA SER A 42 -16.51 -4.86 -11.79
C SER A 42 -17.78 -4.02 -11.96
N GLY A 43 -17.77 -3.05 -12.88
CA GLY A 43 -18.85 -2.11 -13.17
C GLY A 43 -18.28 -0.73 -13.49
N LYS A 44 -19.00 0.34 -13.16
CA LYS A 44 -18.54 1.72 -13.39
C LYS A 44 -17.39 2.17 -12.47
N ILE A 45 -16.66 3.21 -12.88
CA ILE A 45 -15.73 3.92 -11.99
C ILE A 45 -16.51 4.77 -10.96
N HIS A 46 -15.77 5.39 -10.03
CA HIS A 46 -16.33 6.29 -9.00
C HIS A 46 -15.27 7.33 -8.63
N MET A 47 -15.61 8.35 -7.85
CA MET A 47 -14.67 9.44 -7.53
C MET A 47 -13.36 9.01 -6.83
N GLY A 48 -13.32 7.87 -6.14
CA GLY A 48 -12.07 7.25 -5.68
C GLY A 48 -11.09 6.84 -6.80
N HIS A 49 -11.62 6.33 -7.93
CA HIS A 49 -10.83 6.04 -9.14
C HIS A 49 -10.37 7.35 -9.79
N VAL A 50 -11.28 8.32 -9.93
CA VAL A 50 -10.96 9.64 -10.50
C VAL A 50 -9.84 10.31 -9.72
N ARG A 51 -9.84 10.24 -8.38
CA ARG A 51 -8.75 10.75 -7.55
C ARG A 51 -7.41 10.10 -7.89
N ASN A 52 -7.38 8.77 -7.98
CA ASN A 52 -6.15 8.01 -8.23
C ASN A 52 -5.55 8.35 -9.59
N TYR A 53 -6.40 8.41 -10.60
CA TYR A 53 -5.98 8.63 -11.98
C TYR A 53 -5.73 10.11 -12.28
N ALA A 54 -6.42 11.05 -11.64
CA ALA A 54 -6.12 12.48 -11.76
C ALA A 54 -4.76 12.84 -11.16
N ILE A 55 -4.37 12.20 -10.05
CA ILE A 55 -3.04 12.36 -9.46
C ILE A 55 -1.96 11.85 -10.43
N GLY A 56 -2.10 10.62 -10.91
CA GLY A 56 -1.15 10.03 -11.87
C GLY A 56 -1.04 10.86 -13.16
N ASP A 57 -2.18 11.31 -13.68
CA ASP A 57 -2.23 12.11 -14.90
C ASP A 57 -1.58 13.48 -14.75
N ALA A 58 -1.79 14.17 -13.63
CA ALA A 58 -1.16 15.46 -13.37
C ALA A 58 0.38 15.32 -13.31
N ILE A 59 0.89 14.24 -12.73
CA ILE A 59 2.33 13.97 -12.69
C ILE A 59 2.85 13.63 -14.10
N ALA A 60 2.15 12.76 -14.84
CA ALA A 60 2.52 12.35 -16.19
C ALA A 60 2.57 13.54 -17.18
N ARG A 61 1.56 14.42 -17.14
CA ARG A 61 1.50 15.63 -17.98
C ARG A 61 2.63 16.61 -17.67
N TYR A 62 2.91 16.83 -16.38
CA TYR A 62 4.02 17.69 -15.97
C TYR A 62 5.36 17.21 -16.57
N TYR A 63 5.71 15.95 -16.37
CA TYR A 63 6.98 15.41 -16.87
C TYR A 63 7.06 15.38 -18.40
N ARG A 64 5.94 15.11 -19.08
CA ARG A 64 5.87 15.14 -20.55
C ARG A 64 6.11 16.55 -21.08
N LYS A 65 5.55 17.57 -20.42
CA LYS A 65 5.69 18.99 -20.80
C LYS A 65 7.12 19.51 -20.63
N ILE A 66 7.87 19.02 -19.65
CA ILE A 66 9.30 19.36 -19.47
C ILE A 66 10.24 18.42 -20.26
N GLY A 67 9.72 17.68 -21.24
CA GLY A 67 10.52 16.95 -22.23
C GLY A 67 10.97 15.53 -21.84
N LYS A 68 10.52 14.98 -20.71
CA LYS A 68 10.82 13.58 -20.33
C LYS A 68 10.04 12.60 -21.21
N ASN A 69 10.57 11.40 -21.40
CA ASN A 69 9.84 10.31 -22.04
C ASN A 69 8.95 9.61 -21.00
N VAL A 70 7.63 9.79 -21.10
CA VAL A 70 6.68 9.35 -20.07
C VAL A 70 5.95 8.08 -20.50
N LEU A 71 6.09 7.02 -19.70
CA LEU A 71 5.20 5.87 -19.74
C LEU A 71 4.12 6.06 -18.66
N HIS A 72 2.88 6.22 -19.10
CA HIS A 72 1.70 6.35 -18.24
C HIS A 72 0.62 5.40 -18.77
N PRO A 73 0.65 4.12 -18.36
CA PRO A 73 -0.25 3.12 -18.91
C PRO A 73 -1.50 2.94 -18.05
N ILE A 74 -2.48 2.24 -18.61
CA ILE A 74 -3.63 1.70 -17.89
C ILE A 74 -3.91 0.29 -18.41
N GLY A 75 -4.52 -0.55 -17.60
CA GLY A 75 -4.97 -1.89 -17.97
C GLY A 75 -6.12 -2.30 -17.06
N TRP A 76 -6.45 -3.58 -17.03
CA TRP A 76 -7.61 -4.08 -16.29
C TRP A 76 -7.27 -5.33 -15.50
N ASP A 77 -7.47 -5.27 -14.18
CA ASP A 77 -7.33 -6.45 -13.31
C ASP A 77 -8.59 -7.31 -13.41
N ALA A 78 -8.65 -8.14 -14.43
CA ALA A 78 -9.88 -8.62 -15.03
C ALA A 78 -10.35 -10.00 -14.54
N PHE A 79 -9.46 -10.76 -13.88
CA PHE A 79 -9.83 -12.02 -13.25
C PHE A 79 -10.38 -11.86 -11.83
N GLY A 80 -10.90 -12.97 -11.30
CA GLY A 80 -11.27 -13.13 -9.91
C GLY A 80 -12.73 -12.93 -9.57
N MET A 81 -12.96 -13.04 -8.27
CA MET A 81 -14.28 -13.12 -7.66
C MET A 81 -15.15 -11.88 -7.86
N PRO A 82 -14.64 -10.63 -7.90
CA PRO A 82 -15.49 -9.46 -8.15
C PRO A 82 -16.23 -9.53 -9.51
N ALA A 83 -15.52 -9.91 -10.58
CA ALA A 83 -16.11 -10.07 -11.91
C ALA A 83 -17.01 -11.30 -12.00
N GLU A 84 -16.56 -12.45 -11.48
CA GLU A 84 -17.31 -13.71 -11.49
C GLU A 84 -18.66 -13.58 -10.76
N ASN A 85 -18.66 -13.03 -9.55
CA ASN A 85 -19.88 -12.89 -8.75
C ASN A 85 -20.89 -11.93 -9.39
N ALA A 86 -20.41 -10.83 -9.95
CA ALA A 86 -21.28 -9.86 -10.62
C ALA A 86 -21.92 -10.48 -11.87
N ALA A 87 -21.14 -11.24 -12.64
CA ALA A 87 -21.62 -11.96 -13.80
C ALA A 87 -22.69 -13.02 -13.44
N ILE A 88 -22.46 -13.81 -12.37
CA ILE A 88 -23.44 -14.78 -11.85
C ILE A 88 -24.75 -14.08 -11.47
N LYS A 89 -24.68 -12.98 -10.72
CA LYS A 89 -25.87 -12.22 -10.29
C LYS A 89 -26.69 -11.70 -11.48
N MET A 90 -26.01 -11.34 -12.57
CA MET A 90 -26.62 -10.80 -13.78
C MET A 90 -26.99 -11.89 -14.80
N GLY A 91 -26.70 -13.16 -14.53
CA GLY A 91 -26.99 -14.27 -15.44
C GLY A 91 -26.20 -14.23 -16.75
N VAL A 92 -25.00 -13.64 -16.74
CA VAL A 92 -24.13 -13.51 -17.92
C VAL A 92 -22.78 -14.20 -17.69
N HIS A 93 -22.08 -14.54 -18.78
CA HIS A 93 -20.74 -15.11 -18.69
C HIS A 93 -19.72 -14.08 -18.15
N PRO A 94 -18.81 -14.45 -17.22
CA PRO A 94 -17.81 -13.52 -16.66
C PRO A 94 -16.95 -12.83 -17.70
N LYS A 95 -16.53 -13.53 -18.76
CA LYS A 95 -15.82 -12.95 -19.92
C LYS A 95 -16.59 -11.78 -20.53
N LYS A 96 -17.87 -11.99 -20.85
CA LYS A 96 -18.73 -10.97 -21.45
C LYS A 96 -18.92 -9.78 -20.52
N TRP A 97 -19.27 -10.04 -19.26
CA TRP A 97 -19.43 -9.00 -18.23
C TRP A 97 -18.16 -8.15 -18.05
N THR A 98 -17.01 -8.81 -18.04
CA THR A 98 -15.70 -8.18 -17.87
C THR A 98 -15.40 -7.22 -19.03
N TYR A 99 -15.50 -7.68 -20.28
CA TYR A 99 -15.21 -6.83 -21.44
C TYR A 99 -16.23 -5.69 -21.62
N GLU A 100 -17.51 -5.92 -21.31
CA GLU A 100 -18.52 -4.85 -21.31
C GLU A 100 -18.20 -3.75 -20.28
N ASN A 101 -17.75 -4.13 -19.08
CA ASN A 101 -17.31 -3.16 -18.07
C ASN A 101 -16.01 -2.46 -18.46
N ILE A 102 -15.04 -3.18 -19.02
CA ILE A 102 -13.81 -2.60 -19.56
C ILE A 102 -14.16 -1.51 -20.59
N ASP A 103 -15.04 -1.82 -21.53
CA ASP A 103 -15.47 -0.87 -22.57
C ASP A 103 -16.18 0.35 -21.99
N TYR A 104 -17.00 0.15 -20.97
CA TYR A 104 -17.68 1.25 -20.27
C TYR A 104 -16.68 2.14 -19.52
N MET A 105 -15.85 1.54 -18.67
CA MET A 105 -14.86 2.27 -17.87
C MET A 105 -13.82 2.97 -18.75
N ARG A 106 -13.42 2.37 -19.88
CA ARG A 106 -12.53 3.04 -20.84
C ARG A 106 -13.14 4.34 -21.35
N LYS A 107 -14.44 4.37 -21.64
CA LYS A 107 -15.15 5.59 -22.06
C LYS A 107 -15.20 6.62 -20.93
N GLU A 108 -15.44 6.21 -19.70
CA GLU A 108 -15.42 7.10 -18.52
C GLU A 108 -14.02 7.71 -18.29
N LEU A 109 -12.95 6.91 -18.44
CA LEU A 109 -11.58 7.40 -18.30
C LEU A 109 -11.17 8.32 -19.46
N ASP A 110 -11.57 8.00 -20.69
CA ASP A 110 -11.36 8.83 -21.88
C ASP A 110 -12.11 10.17 -21.73
N SER A 111 -13.34 10.18 -21.21
CA SER A 111 -14.14 11.41 -21.03
C SER A 111 -13.55 12.37 -19.99
N LEU A 112 -12.79 11.86 -19.02
CA LEU A 112 -12.03 12.64 -18.05
C LEU A 112 -10.70 13.20 -18.62
N GLY A 113 -10.34 12.82 -19.84
CA GLY A 113 -9.14 13.31 -20.52
C GLY A 113 -7.82 12.86 -19.88
N PHE A 114 -7.78 11.67 -19.27
CA PHE A 114 -6.52 11.13 -18.75
C PHE A 114 -5.54 10.76 -19.88
N SER A 115 -4.26 11.03 -19.68
CA SER A 115 -3.17 10.86 -20.64
C SER A 115 -2.57 9.45 -20.63
N PHE A 116 -3.42 8.44 -20.64
CA PHE A 116 -2.98 7.04 -20.69
C PHE A 116 -2.50 6.64 -22.10
N SER A 117 -1.46 5.80 -22.16
CA SER A 117 -1.04 5.12 -23.39
C SER A 117 -2.10 4.11 -23.81
N LYS A 118 -2.61 4.25 -25.04
CA LYS A 118 -3.57 3.33 -25.66
C LYS A 118 -2.88 2.09 -26.22
N LYS A 119 -1.61 2.22 -26.63
CA LYS A 119 -0.84 1.08 -27.17
C LYS A 119 -0.36 0.11 -26.08
N ARG A 120 -0.39 0.50 -24.81
CA ARG A 120 0.04 -0.34 -23.67
C ARG A 120 -1.13 -0.94 -22.89
N GLU A 121 -2.36 -0.82 -23.35
CA GLU A 121 -3.53 -1.38 -22.66
C GLU A 121 -3.68 -2.91 -22.85
N PHE A 122 -3.96 -3.63 -21.77
CA PHE A 122 -4.33 -5.06 -21.76
C PHE A 122 -5.28 -5.38 -20.60
N ALA A 123 -5.95 -6.53 -20.67
CA ALA A 123 -6.67 -7.12 -19.55
C ALA A 123 -5.93 -8.36 -19.05
N THR A 124 -5.85 -8.56 -17.73
CA THR A 124 -5.15 -9.72 -17.17
C THR A 124 -5.81 -11.06 -17.52
N CYS A 125 -7.08 -11.04 -17.93
CA CYS A 125 -7.80 -12.21 -18.44
C CYS A 125 -7.56 -12.51 -19.93
N ASP A 126 -6.74 -11.71 -20.63
CA ASP A 126 -6.37 -11.99 -22.01
C ASP A 126 -5.50 -13.26 -22.07
N GLU A 127 -5.81 -14.19 -22.98
CA GLU A 127 -5.08 -15.46 -23.14
C GLU A 127 -3.57 -15.28 -23.32
N LEU A 128 -3.18 -14.18 -23.97
CA LEU A 128 -1.77 -13.86 -24.15
C LEU A 128 -1.08 -13.45 -22.83
N TYR A 129 -1.79 -12.77 -21.92
CA TYR A 129 -1.26 -12.45 -20.60
C TYR A 129 -1.10 -13.74 -19.76
N THR A 130 -2.14 -14.58 -19.76
CA THR A 130 -2.16 -15.84 -19.00
C THR A 130 -1.12 -16.84 -19.48
N LYS A 131 -0.82 -16.88 -20.79
CA LYS A 131 0.27 -17.70 -21.36
C LYS A 131 1.60 -17.46 -20.64
N PHE A 132 1.96 -16.20 -20.43
CA PHE A 132 3.24 -15.87 -19.80
C PHE A 132 3.21 -16.06 -18.29
N GLU A 133 2.09 -15.75 -17.65
CA GLU A 133 1.90 -16.06 -16.24
C GLU A 133 2.05 -17.56 -15.97
N GLN A 134 1.41 -18.41 -16.76
CA GLN A 134 1.57 -19.86 -16.68
C GLN A 134 3.01 -20.29 -16.89
N ALA A 135 3.75 -19.66 -17.81
CA ALA A 135 5.17 -19.94 -18.00
C ALA A 135 6.01 -19.60 -16.76
N PHE A 136 5.73 -18.49 -16.06
CA PHE A 136 6.39 -18.16 -14.80
C PHE A 136 6.07 -19.18 -13.71
N ILE A 137 4.82 -19.62 -13.62
CA ILE A 137 4.39 -20.62 -12.63
C ILE A 137 5.05 -21.98 -12.87
N ILE A 138 5.24 -22.39 -14.13
CA ILE A 138 6.04 -23.57 -14.47
C ILE A 138 7.47 -23.41 -13.97
N ASP A 139 8.12 -22.28 -14.26
CA ASP A 139 9.50 -22.04 -13.81
C ASP A 139 9.62 -22.03 -12.28
N MET A 140 8.64 -21.44 -11.59
CA MET A 140 8.56 -21.47 -10.13
C MET A 140 8.36 -22.89 -9.60
N PHE A 141 7.56 -23.73 -10.25
CA PHE A 141 7.38 -25.13 -9.89
C PHE A 141 8.67 -25.94 -10.09
N GLU A 142 9.34 -25.77 -11.23
CA GLU A 142 10.60 -26.46 -11.55
C GLU A 142 11.75 -26.05 -10.60
N LYS A 143 11.75 -24.81 -10.11
CA LYS A 143 12.69 -24.33 -9.08
C LYS A 143 12.26 -24.65 -7.65
N GLY A 144 11.10 -25.29 -7.45
CA GLY A 144 10.56 -25.63 -6.14
C GLY A 144 10.05 -24.45 -5.31
N LEU A 145 9.82 -23.29 -5.94
CA LEU A 145 9.17 -22.11 -5.36
C LEU A 145 7.64 -22.27 -5.30
N LEU A 146 7.04 -22.92 -6.31
CA LEU A 146 5.66 -23.39 -6.23
C LEU A 146 5.64 -24.84 -5.75
N TYR A 147 4.82 -25.15 -4.76
CA TYR A 147 4.63 -26.52 -4.28
C TYR A 147 3.18 -26.77 -3.86
N ARG A 148 2.80 -28.04 -3.77
CA ARG A 148 1.48 -28.47 -3.28
C ARG A 148 1.63 -29.11 -1.90
N SER A 149 0.76 -28.74 -0.95
CA SER A 149 0.72 -29.31 0.39
C SER A 149 -0.71 -29.33 0.92
N SER A 150 -1.02 -30.29 1.81
CA SER A 150 -2.24 -30.24 2.62
C SER A 150 -2.16 -29.02 3.54
N ALA A 151 -3.26 -28.28 3.61
CA ALA A 151 -3.44 -27.17 4.52
C ALA A 151 -4.87 -27.14 5.06
N THR A 152 -5.00 -26.76 6.33
CA THR A 152 -6.29 -26.36 6.87
C THR A 152 -6.64 -24.98 6.34
N VAL A 153 -7.69 -24.92 5.54
CA VAL A 153 -8.14 -23.70 4.86
C VAL A 153 -9.47 -23.23 5.41
N ASN A 154 -9.65 -21.91 5.41
CA ASN A 154 -10.94 -21.30 5.64
C ASN A 154 -11.86 -21.66 4.48
N TRP A 155 -12.95 -22.38 4.74
CA TRP A 155 -13.91 -22.81 3.73
C TRP A 155 -15.27 -22.17 4.00
N CYS A 156 -15.82 -21.52 2.99
CA CYS A 156 -17.21 -21.05 3.05
C CYS A 156 -18.13 -22.19 2.57
N PRO A 157 -18.99 -22.77 3.42
CA PRO A 157 -19.87 -23.86 2.99
C PRO A 157 -20.97 -23.39 2.03
N ASN A 158 -21.35 -22.11 2.10
CA ASN A 158 -22.30 -21.50 1.17
C ASN A 158 -21.68 -21.25 -0.20
N ASP A 159 -20.53 -20.56 -0.25
CA ASP A 159 -19.87 -20.19 -1.50
C ASP A 159 -19.05 -21.35 -2.09
N LYS A 160 -18.93 -22.45 -1.35
CA LYS A 160 -18.18 -23.67 -1.68
C LYS A 160 -16.79 -23.37 -2.25
N THR A 161 -16.05 -22.50 -1.57
CA THR A 161 -14.68 -22.08 -1.94
C THR A 161 -13.82 -21.86 -0.71
N VAL A 162 -12.50 -21.97 -0.90
CA VAL A 162 -11.52 -21.47 0.04
C VAL A 162 -11.57 -19.95 0.10
N LEU A 163 -11.37 -19.42 1.31
CA LEU A 163 -11.19 -18.01 1.62
C LEU A 163 -9.77 -17.77 2.14
N ALA A 164 -9.16 -16.66 1.75
CA ALA A 164 -7.95 -16.18 2.42
C ALA A 164 -8.28 -15.73 3.86
N ASN A 165 -7.27 -15.61 4.74
CA ASN A 165 -7.49 -15.17 6.13
C ASN A 165 -8.13 -13.78 6.20
N GLU A 166 -7.81 -12.91 5.25
CA GLU A 166 -8.31 -11.54 5.11
C GLU A 166 -9.79 -11.50 4.69
N GLN A 167 -10.30 -12.60 4.14
CA GLN A 167 -11.68 -12.75 3.67
C GLN A 167 -12.62 -13.32 4.76
N VAL A 168 -12.10 -13.54 5.97
CA VAL A 168 -12.87 -13.99 7.13
C VAL A 168 -13.00 -12.85 8.13
N ILE A 169 -14.19 -12.26 8.21
CA ILE A 169 -14.51 -11.15 9.11
C ILE A 169 -15.34 -11.72 10.25
N GLU A 170 -14.82 -11.63 11.48
CA GLU A 170 -15.49 -12.15 12.69
C GLU A 170 -15.92 -13.63 12.58
N GLY A 171 -15.09 -14.45 11.93
CA GLY A 171 -15.36 -15.88 11.74
C GLY A 171 -16.39 -16.19 10.64
N ARG A 172 -16.86 -15.17 9.92
CA ARG A 172 -17.84 -15.30 8.84
C ARG A 172 -17.24 -14.88 7.50
N CYS A 173 -17.82 -15.41 6.42
CA CYS A 173 -17.46 -15.03 5.08
C CYS A 173 -17.77 -13.54 4.89
N TRP A 174 -16.79 -12.76 4.46
CA TRP A 174 -16.94 -11.31 4.26
C TRP A 174 -18.05 -10.90 3.27
N ARG A 175 -18.58 -11.85 2.48
CA ARG A 175 -19.62 -11.61 1.45
C ARG A 175 -21.00 -12.10 1.87
N CYS A 176 -21.14 -13.41 2.08
CA CYS A 176 -22.43 -14.05 2.36
C CYS A 176 -22.75 -14.10 3.86
N ASN A 177 -21.82 -13.67 4.72
CA ASN A 177 -21.95 -13.69 6.17
C ASN A 177 -22.17 -15.10 6.77
N THR A 178 -21.99 -16.17 5.98
CA THR A 178 -22.03 -17.56 6.43
C THR A 178 -20.83 -17.84 7.32
N GLU A 179 -21.02 -18.65 8.37
CA GLU A 179 -19.95 -19.11 9.23
C GLU A 179 -18.90 -19.90 8.42
N VAL A 180 -17.63 -19.57 8.62
CA VAL A 180 -16.51 -20.20 7.93
C VAL A 180 -16.08 -21.42 8.73
N ILE A 181 -15.99 -22.56 8.05
CA ILE A 181 -15.47 -23.79 8.65
C ILE A 181 -14.01 -24.00 8.25
N GLN A 182 -13.29 -24.78 9.05
CA GLN A 182 -11.96 -25.24 8.67
C GLN A 182 -12.09 -26.56 7.89
N LYS A 183 -11.44 -26.63 6.74
CA LYS A 183 -11.41 -27.84 5.91
C LYS A 183 -9.97 -28.17 5.55
N GLU A 184 -9.58 -29.43 5.61
CA GLU A 184 -8.28 -29.87 5.14
C GLU A 184 -8.35 -30.11 3.62
N MET A 185 -7.47 -29.45 2.87
CA MET A 185 -7.41 -29.55 1.40
C MET A 185 -5.96 -29.41 0.93
N ASP A 186 -5.61 -30.15 -0.12
CA ASP A 186 -4.35 -29.89 -0.81
C ASP A 186 -4.47 -28.59 -1.61
N GLN A 187 -3.51 -27.69 -1.42
CA GLN A 187 -3.47 -26.40 -2.10
C GLN A 187 -2.06 -26.10 -2.62
N TYR A 188 -1.96 -25.15 -3.55
CA TYR A 188 -0.69 -24.67 -4.08
C TYR A 188 -0.23 -23.42 -3.33
N PHE A 189 1.06 -23.39 -3.03
CA PHE A 189 1.71 -22.33 -2.28
C PHE A 189 2.95 -21.84 -3.02
N LEU A 190 3.16 -20.52 -3.00
CA LEU A 190 4.42 -19.91 -3.36
C LEU A 190 5.26 -19.66 -2.10
N LYS A 191 6.53 -20.09 -2.13
CA LYS A 191 7.51 -19.96 -1.04
C LYS A 191 8.02 -18.53 -0.85
N ILE A 192 7.11 -17.59 -0.61
CA ILE A 192 7.48 -16.21 -0.26
C ILE A 192 8.32 -16.14 1.01
N THR A 193 8.24 -17.15 1.90
CA THR A 193 9.06 -17.19 3.12
C THR A 193 10.54 -17.39 2.86
N ASP A 194 10.94 -17.99 1.73
CA ASP A 194 12.34 -18.08 1.30
C ASP A 194 12.94 -16.68 1.04
N TYR A 195 12.08 -15.70 0.72
CA TYR A 195 12.45 -14.30 0.50
C TYR A 195 12.18 -13.39 1.72
N ALA A 196 11.71 -13.91 2.85
CA ALA A 196 11.24 -13.10 3.97
C ALA A 196 12.33 -12.17 4.56
N ASN A 197 13.58 -12.63 4.62
CA ASN A 197 14.71 -11.80 5.06
C ASN A 197 14.98 -10.66 4.07
N GLU A 198 15.08 -10.98 2.79
CA GLU A 198 15.38 -9.99 1.75
C GLU A 198 14.26 -8.94 1.66
N LEU A 199 13.00 -9.39 1.67
CA LEU A 199 11.82 -8.52 1.70
C LEU A 199 11.81 -7.59 2.93
N LEU A 200 12.34 -8.03 4.07
CA LEU A 200 12.41 -7.22 5.27
C LEU A 200 13.58 -6.23 5.24
N GLU A 201 14.75 -6.67 4.79
CA GLU A 201 15.98 -5.87 4.77
C GLU A 201 15.88 -4.74 3.73
N ASP A 202 15.30 -5.04 2.56
CA ASP A 202 15.14 -4.07 1.48
C ASP A 202 14.11 -2.98 1.76
N LEU A 203 13.27 -3.12 2.79
CA LEU A 203 12.43 -2.00 3.26
C LEU A 203 13.25 -0.76 3.61
N LYS A 204 14.52 -0.94 4.03
CA LYS A 204 15.45 0.18 4.28
C LYS A 204 15.75 0.99 3.02
N LYS A 205 15.82 0.34 1.85
CA LYS A 205 16.05 1.01 0.54
C LYS A 205 14.87 1.93 0.17
N LEU A 206 13.69 1.68 0.76
CA LEU A 206 12.43 2.38 0.49
C LEU A 206 12.13 3.50 1.52
N GLU A 207 12.92 3.61 2.59
CA GLU A 207 12.76 4.67 3.60
C GLU A 207 12.93 6.06 2.96
N GLY A 208 11.98 6.96 3.24
CA GLY A 208 11.94 8.30 2.65
C GLY A 208 11.22 8.37 1.30
N LYS A 209 11.05 7.24 0.59
CA LYS A 209 10.31 7.16 -0.69
C LYS A 209 8.93 6.52 -0.55
N TRP A 210 8.78 5.64 0.44
CA TRP A 210 7.50 5.02 0.80
C TRP A 210 6.96 5.58 2.12
N PRO A 211 5.63 5.62 2.31
CA PRO A 211 5.05 6.07 3.57
C PRO A 211 5.49 5.18 4.74
N LYS A 212 5.91 5.81 5.86
CA LYS A 212 6.37 5.12 7.07
C LYS A 212 5.35 4.08 7.57
N GLN A 213 4.06 4.37 7.41
CA GLN A 213 2.98 3.46 7.78
C GLN A 213 3.01 2.16 6.96
N VAL A 214 3.22 2.23 5.64
CA VAL A 214 3.32 1.04 4.77
C VAL A 214 4.53 0.19 5.17
N ILE A 215 5.69 0.83 5.37
CA ILE A 215 6.91 0.15 5.82
C ILE A 215 6.68 -0.55 7.17
N ALA A 216 6.07 0.13 8.13
CA ALA A 216 5.76 -0.44 9.44
C ALA A 216 4.77 -1.62 9.33
N MET A 217 3.74 -1.50 8.49
CA MET A 217 2.78 -2.57 8.23
C MET A 217 3.50 -3.80 7.65
N GLN A 218 4.34 -3.65 6.62
CA GLN A 218 5.07 -4.78 6.03
C GLN A 218 6.08 -5.40 7.01
N LYS A 219 6.82 -4.58 7.78
CA LYS A 219 7.73 -5.07 8.82
C LYS A 219 7.00 -5.93 9.86
N ASN A 220 5.84 -5.47 10.32
CA ASN A 220 5.01 -6.18 11.29
C ASN A 220 4.36 -7.44 10.69
N TRP A 221 4.03 -7.40 9.40
CA TRP A 221 3.47 -8.54 8.69
C TRP A 221 4.49 -9.65 8.46
N ILE A 222 5.70 -9.29 8.02
CA ILE A 222 6.82 -10.22 7.87
C ILE A 222 7.20 -10.79 9.23
N GLY A 223 7.29 -9.94 10.25
CA GLY A 223 7.37 -10.34 11.66
C GLY A 223 8.57 -11.26 11.94
N LYS A 224 9.78 -10.83 11.59
CA LYS A 224 11.01 -11.56 11.92
C LYS A 224 11.23 -11.58 13.43
N SER A 225 11.38 -12.78 13.97
CA SER A 225 11.72 -13.04 15.35
C SER A 225 12.95 -13.94 15.42
N VAL A 226 13.86 -13.62 16.33
CA VAL A 226 15.06 -14.42 16.58
C VAL A 226 14.96 -14.95 17.99
N GLY A 227 15.17 -16.25 18.16
CA GLY A 227 14.99 -16.92 19.43
C GLY A 227 15.78 -18.21 19.55
N LEU A 228 15.47 -18.95 20.60
CA LEU A 228 16.06 -20.24 20.92
C LEU A 228 15.04 -21.35 20.62
N GLU A 229 15.43 -22.32 19.79
CA GLU A 229 14.74 -23.60 19.64
C GLU A 229 15.49 -24.67 20.45
N PHE A 230 14.79 -25.40 21.31
CA PHE A 230 15.39 -26.47 22.11
C PHE A 230 14.38 -27.58 22.39
N GLU A 231 14.84 -28.73 22.87
CA GLU A 231 14.01 -29.88 23.17
C GLU A 231 13.80 -30.04 24.68
N LEU A 232 12.54 -30.29 25.08
CA LEU A 232 12.15 -30.66 26.42
C LEU A 232 11.85 -32.16 26.45
N LYS A 233 12.71 -32.92 27.14
CA LYS A 233 12.62 -34.37 27.21
C LYS A 233 11.67 -34.81 28.32
N PHE A 234 10.85 -35.82 28.04
CA PHE A 234 9.99 -36.44 29.03
C PHE A 234 10.81 -37.12 30.14
N ASP A 235 10.26 -37.13 31.36
CA ASP A 235 10.78 -37.98 32.42
C ASP A 235 10.46 -39.46 32.19
N SER A 236 11.12 -40.36 32.94
CA SER A 236 10.98 -41.81 32.71
C SER A 236 9.54 -42.31 32.84
N SER A 237 8.77 -41.79 33.80
CA SER A 237 7.35 -42.15 33.96
C SER A 237 6.50 -41.72 32.76
N SER A 238 6.71 -40.50 32.26
CA SER A 238 5.98 -39.95 31.12
C SER A 238 6.32 -40.70 29.83
N LYS A 239 7.60 -41.08 29.64
CA LYS A 239 8.01 -41.93 28.51
C LYS A 239 7.32 -43.29 28.54
N ASN A 240 7.27 -43.93 29.70
CA ASN A 240 6.60 -45.22 29.86
C ASN A 240 5.11 -45.11 29.54
N ARG A 241 4.42 -44.07 30.03
CA ARG A 241 3.00 -43.83 29.73
C ARG A 241 2.73 -43.62 28.24
N LEU A 242 3.66 -43.00 27.52
CA LEU A 242 3.58 -42.80 26.07
C LEU A 242 4.16 -43.98 25.26
N ASN A 243 4.35 -45.15 25.88
CA ASN A 243 4.93 -46.35 25.26
C ASN A 243 6.26 -46.10 24.54
N SER A 244 7.08 -45.19 25.08
CA SER A 244 8.35 -44.73 24.47
C SER A 244 8.24 -44.22 23.03
N ARG A 245 7.03 -43.85 22.57
CA ARG A 245 6.82 -43.32 21.22
C ARG A 245 7.41 -41.93 21.03
N PHE A 246 7.49 -41.15 22.10
CA PHE A 246 7.97 -39.77 22.09
C PHE A 246 9.04 -39.58 23.17
N ASP A 247 10.19 -39.03 22.80
CA ASP A 247 11.25 -38.69 23.74
C ASP A 247 11.05 -37.33 24.44
N GLY A 248 10.25 -36.47 23.82
CA GLY A 248 10.02 -35.09 24.24
C GLY A 248 9.29 -34.31 23.16
N PHE A 249 9.37 -32.99 23.25
CA PHE A 249 8.92 -32.08 22.20
C PHE A 249 9.83 -30.85 22.13
N LYS A 250 9.92 -30.25 20.94
CA LYS A 250 10.66 -29.00 20.74
C LYS A 250 9.82 -27.82 21.17
N VAL A 251 10.46 -26.75 21.61
CA VAL A 251 9.83 -25.45 21.88
C VAL A 251 10.68 -24.34 21.28
N PHE A 252 10.04 -23.20 20.98
CA PHE A 252 10.71 -21.99 20.52
C PHE A 252 10.34 -20.81 21.43
N THR A 253 11.32 -19.98 21.77
CA THR A 253 11.10 -18.75 22.55
C THR A 253 11.93 -17.58 22.02
N THR A 254 11.33 -16.41 21.96
CA THR A 254 12.02 -15.12 21.73
C THR A 254 12.57 -14.51 23.02
N ARG A 255 12.22 -15.11 24.17
CA ARG A 255 12.67 -14.72 25.51
C ARG A 255 13.51 -15.82 26.17
N PRO A 256 14.63 -16.27 25.57
CA PRO A 256 15.50 -17.22 26.26
C PRO A 256 16.12 -16.65 27.55
N ASP A 257 16.12 -15.31 27.72
CA ASP A 257 16.46 -14.64 28.98
C ASP A 257 15.60 -15.07 30.17
N THR A 258 14.39 -15.58 29.94
CA THR A 258 13.47 -15.96 31.00
C THR A 258 13.47 -17.46 31.30
N ILE A 259 14.38 -18.25 30.70
CA ILE A 259 14.33 -19.72 30.72
C ILE A 259 14.31 -20.32 32.13
N TYR A 260 15.00 -19.72 33.10
CA TYR A 260 15.01 -20.18 34.49
C TYR A 260 13.67 -19.97 35.23
N GLY A 261 12.76 -19.21 34.64
CA GLY A 261 11.40 -18.96 35.13
C GLY A 261 10.36 -19.92 34.57
N VAL A 262 10.74 -20.92 33.76
CA VAL A 262 9.80 -21.90 33.21
C VAL A 262 9.21 -22.76 34.33
N THR A 263 7.89 -22.73 34.49
CA THR A 263 7.18 -23.47 35.55
C THR A 263 6.13 -24.46 35.03
N TYR A 264 5.69 -24.32 33.78
CA TYR A 264 4.89 -25.31 33.08
C TYR A 264 5.17 -25.27 31.57
N THR A 265 4.63 -26.23 30.84
CA THR A 265 4.68 -26.28 29.38
C THR A 265 3.29 -26.54 28.82
N ALA A 266 3.03 -26.07 27.60
CA ALA A 266 1.74 -26.26 26.96
C ALA A 266 1.87 -26.71 25.51
N LEU A 267 1.03 -27.69 25.13
CA LEU A 267 0.87 -28.20 23.78
C LEU A 267 -0.43 -27.67 23.16
N ALA A 268 -0.40 -27.45 21.85
CA ALA A 268 -1.60 -27.17 21.07
C ALA A 268 -2.57 -28.38 21.13
N PRO A 269 -3.89 -28.16 21.10
CA PRO A 269 -4.87 -29.25 21.06
C PRO A 269 -4.65 -30.23 19.91
N GLU A 270 -4.12 -29.78 18.77
CA GLU A 270 -3.85 -30.61 17.59
C GLU A 270 -2.43 -31.21 17.57
N HIS A 271 -1.62 -31.04 18.62
CA HIS A 271 -0.27 -31.58 18.67
C HIS A 271 -0.26 -33.11 18.61
N GLU A 272 0.72 -33.72 17.93
CA GLU A 272 0.78 -35.18 17.69
C GLU A 272 0.74 -36.02 18.98
N ILE A 273 1.37 -35.53 20.05
CA ILE A 273 1.32 -36.15 21.38
C ILE A 273 -0.11 -36.15 21.94
N VAL A 274 -0.86 -35.05 21.76
CA VAL A 274 -2.24 -34.92 22.21
C VAL A 274 -3.15 -35.86 21.42
N LYS A 275 -2.97 -35.91 20.09
CA LYS A 275 -3.67 -36.89 19.24
C LYS A 275 -3.41 -38.32 19.69
N TYR A 276 -2.16 -38.67 19.99
CA TYR A 276 -1.81 -40.00 20.49
C TYR A 276 -2.50 -40.32 21.82
N ILE A 277 -2.52 -39.38 22.77
CA ILE A 277 -3.20 -39.53 24.06
C ILE A 277 -4.71 -39.79 23.87
N ILE A 278 -5.36 -39.03 22.98
CA ILE A 278 -6.79 -39.20 22.65
C ILE A 278 -7.03 -40.56 22.00
N ASN A 279 -6.23 -40.93 21.00
CA ASN A 279 -6.44 -42.16 20.23
C ASN A 279 -6.20 -43.44 21.04
N ASN A 280 -5.39 -43.36 22.10
CA ASN A 280 -5.07 -44.50 22.97
C ASN A 280 -5.77 -44.41 24.34
N ASN A 281 -6.72 -43.48 24.52
CA ASN A 281 -7.47 -43.28 25.77
C ASN A 281 -6.56 -43.17 27.01
N LEU A 282 -5.45 -42.42 26.89
CA LEU A 282 -4.48 -42.26 27.98
C LEU A 282 -4.87 -41.17 28.99
N LEU A 283 -6.10 -40.66 28.93
CA LEU A 283 -6.70 -39.67 29.83
C LEU A 283 -8.17 -40.00 30.06
N ASP A 284 -8.74 -39.49 31.15
CA ASP A 284 -10.16 -39.63 31.45
C ASP A 284 -11.03 -39.13 30.29
N GLU A 285 -12.13 -39.84 30.01
CA GLU A 285 -13.01 -39.55 28.87
C GLU A 285 -13.54 -38.12 28.87
N ASP A 286 -13.88 -37.58 30.04
CA ASP A 286 -14.40 -36.21 30.16
C ASP A 286 -13.34 -35.14 29.89
N LEU A 287 -12.06 -35.43 30.16
CA LEU A 287 -10.95 -34.55 29.77
C LEU A 287 -10.73 -34.62 28.25
N ILE A 288 -10.78 -35.83 27.67
CA ILE A 288 -10.70 -36.01 26.21
C ILE A 288 -11.82 -35.23 25.50
N LYS A 289 -13.06 -35.28 26.01
CA LYS A 289 -14.18 -34.49 25.45
C LYS A 289 -13.89 -32.98 25.47
N LYS A 290 -13.30 -32.46 26.55
CA LYS A 290 -12.90 -31.05 26.63
C LYS A 290 -11.80 -30.70 25.63
N ILE A 291 -10.79 -31.54 25.43
CA ILE A 291 -9.76 -31.33 24.39
C ILE A 291 -10.39 -31.31 22.99
N LYS A 292 -11.27 -32.26 22.69
CA LYS A 292 -12.00 -32.28 21.40
C LYS A 292 -12.83 -31.02 21.18
N LYS A 293 -13.46 -30.48 22.24
CA LYS A 293 -14.17 -29.19 22.17
C LYS A 293 -13.21 -28.03 21.81
N MET A 294 -11.99 -28.02 22.36
CA MET A 294 -10.97 -27.04 21.99
C MET A 294 -10.55 -27.17 20.51
N GLN A 295 -10.37 -28.41 20.02
CA GLN A 295 -10.01 -28.68 18.62
C GLN A 295 -11.11 -28.21 17.64
N ASN A 296 -12.38 -28.36 18.03
CA ASN A 296 -13.52 -27.92 17.22
C ASN A 296 -13.75 -26.40 17.24
N THR A 297 -13.00 -25.65 18.06
CA THR A 297 -13.08 -24.18 18.11
C THR A 297 -11.97 -23.57 17.25
N PRO A 298 -12.28 -22.65 16.31
CA PRO A 298 -11.28 -22.05 15.44
C PRO A 298 -10.08 -21.44 16.22
N PRO A 299 -8.83 -21.67 15.78
CA PRO A 299 -7.62 -21.29 16.52
C PRO A 299 -7.58 -19.82 16.98
N LYS A 300 -8.02 -18.89 16.11
CA LYS A 300 -8.09 -17.46 16.41
C LYS A 300 -9.09 -17.12 17.53
N ILE A 301 -10.25 -17.78 17.52
CA ILE A 301 -11.31 -17.56 18.52
C ILE A 301 -10.85 -18.07 19.87
N ARG A 302 -10.35 -19.31 19.94
CA ARG A 302 -9.88 -19.90 21.20
C ARG A 302 -8.65 -19.20 21.79
N ALA A 303 -7.78 -18.62 20.97
CA ALA A 303 -6.65 -17.82 21.46
C ALA A 303 -7.11 -16.55 22.19
N GLN A 304 -8.23 -15.96 21.76
CA GLN A 304 -8.83 -14.76 22.37
C GLN A 304 -9.79 -15.10 23.52
N ALA A 305 -10.32 -16.32 23.56
CA ALA A 305 -11.18 -16.79 24.63
C ALA A 305 -10.47 -16.82 25.99
N GLN A 306 -11.27 -17.03 27.04
CA GLN A 306 -10.75 -17.29 28.37
C GLN A 306 -9.79 -18.49 28.32
N LYS A 307 -8.63 -18.36 28.96
CA LYS A 307 -7.58 -19.40 28.90
C LYS A 307 -8.08 -20.67 29.57
N GLU A 308 -8.04 -21.76 28.85
CA GLU A 308 -8.43 -23.09 29.33
C GLU A 308 -7.33 -24.08 29.03
N GLY A 309 -7.13 -25.04 29.93
CA GLY A 309 -6.19 -26.11 29.73
C GLY A 309 -6.47 -27.33 30.58
N ILE A 310 -5.80 -28.41 30.19
CA ILE A 310 -5.94 -29.74 30.76
C ILE A 310 -4.54 -30.27 31.04
N PHE A 311 -4.31 -30.68 32.28
CA PHE A 311 -3.07 -31.34 32.65
C PHE A 311 -3.05 -32.74 32.02
N LEU A 312 -1.97 -33.07 31.33
CA LEU A 312 -1.83 -34.35 30.64
C LEU A 312 -1.31 -35.47 31.55
N ASP A 313 -1.00 -35.15 32.81
CA ASP A 313 -0.33 -36.05 33.75
C ASP A 313 0.98 -36.61 33.15
N LEU A 314 1.71 -35.68 32.52
CA LEU A 314 3.04 -35.85 31.94
C LEU A 314 3.96 -34.74 32.44
N TYR A 315 5.25 -35.05 32.53
CA TYR A 315 6.31 -34.15 32.96
C TYR A 315 7.50 -34.19 32.01
N VAL A 316 8.09 -33.01 31.77
CA VAL A 316 9.37 -32.86 31.08
C VAL A 316 10.45 -32.35 32.04
N ILE A 317 11.71 -32.53 31.66
CA ILE A 317 12.86 -32.11 32.47
C ILE A 317 13.39 -30.77 31.95
N HIS A 318 13.50 -29.78 32.84
CA HIS A 318 14.12 -28.50 32.51
C HIS A 318 15.58 -28.70 32.09
N PRO A 319 16.02 -28.15 30.94
CA PRO A 319 17.35 -28.45 30.37
C PRO A 319 18.50 -27.99 31.26
N LEU A 320 18.36 -26.84 31.94
CA LEU A 320 19.36 -26.30 32.88
C LEU A 320 19.17 -26.78 34.32
N THR A 321 18.04 -26.45 34.96
CA THR A 321 17.79 -26.74 36.39
C THR A 321 17.50 -28.20 36.72
N LYS A 322 17.25 -29.06 35.72
CA LYS A 322 16.88 -30.47 35.85
C LYS A 322 15.59 -30.75 36.64
N LYS A 323 14.80 -29.72 36.96
CA LYS A 323 13.51 -29.87 37.64
C LYS A 323 12.45 -30.45 36.70
N LYS A 324 11.47 -31.18 37.26
CA LYS A 324 10.28 -31.64 36.53
C LYS A 324 9.33 -30.47 36.29
N ILE A 325 8.80 -30.39 35.08
CA ILE A 325 7.87 -29.35 34.63
C ILE A 325 6.61 -30.04 34.07
N PRO A 326 5.40 -29.70 34.55
CA PRO A 326 4.16 -30.31 34.08
C PRO A 326 3.84 -29.92 32.63
N VAL A 327 3.24 -30.85 31.89
CA VAL A 327 2.79 -30.66 30.50
C VAL A 327 1.27 -30.53 30.45
N TRP A 328 0.80 -29.45 29.86
CA TRP A 328 -0.61 -29.13 29.69
C TRP A 328 -1.00 -29.11 28.21
N VAL A 329 -2.28 -29.28 27.93
CA VAL A 329 -2.90 -28.78 26.69
C VAL A 329 -3.50 -27.42 27.01
N ALA A 330 -3.29 -26.44 26.15
CA ALA A 330 -3.88 -25.12 26.34
C ALA A 330 -4.50 -24.58 25.04
N ASN A 331 -5.67 -23.97 25.16
CA ASN A 331 -6.46 -23.51 24.03
C ASN A 331 -5.81 -22.36 23.22
N PHE A 332 -4.89 -21.61 23.83
CA PHE A 332 -4.20 -20.48 23.20
C PHE A 332 -2.89 -20.86 22.49
N VAL A 333 -2.45 -22.11 22.60
CA VAL A 333 -1.27 -22.61 21.87
C VAL A 333 -1.69 -23.04 20.47
N LEU A 334 -0.97 -22.57 19.46
CA LEU A 334 -1.31 -22.76 18.06
C LEU A 334 -0.26 -23.66 17.38
N THR A 335 -0.71 -24.72 16.71
CA THR A 335 0.17 -25.66 15.97
C THR A 335 0.99 -24.98 14.89
N GLU A 336 0.45 -23.92 14.30
CA GLU A 336 1.06 -23.13 13.23
C GLU A 336 2.22 -22.23 13.70
N TYR A 337 2.41 -22.07 15.01
CA TYR A 337 3.47 -21.24 15.59
C TYR A 337 4.53 -22.11 16.27
N GLY A 338 5.75 -22.10 15.72
CA GLY A 338 6.83 -22.95 16.20
C GLY A 338 6.54 -24.44 15.95
N SER A 339 6.66 -25.26 16.98
CA SER A 339 6.41 -26.71 16.98
C SER A 339 5.00 -27.09 17.44
N GLY A 340 4.11 -26.12 17.69
CA GLY A 340 2.85 -26.36 18.39
C GLY A 340 3.01 -26.66 19.88
N ALA A 341 4.15 -26.30 20.46
CA ALA A 341 4.47 -26.44 21.87
C ALA A 341 5.24 -25.21 22.37
N VAL A 342 4.96 -24.78 23.60
CA VAL A 342 5.59 -23.62 24.22
C VAL A 342 6.10 -23.94 25.62
N MET A 343 7.25 -23.34 25.97
CA MET A 343 7.63 -23.18 27.37
C MET A 343 6.81 -22.02 27.94
N ALA A 344 6.36 -22.13 29.19
CA ALA A 344 5.59 -21.06 29.82
C ALA A 344 6.34 -20.46 31.00
N VAL A 345 6.44 -19.12 31.01
CA VAL A 345 7.14 -18.35 32.03
C VAL A 345 6.17 -17.31 32.62
N PRO A 346 5.31 -17.72 33.58
CA PRO A 346 4.23 -16.89 34.08
C PRO A 346 4.63 -15.50 34.53
N ALA A 347 5.80 -15.37 35.16
CA ALA A 347 6.24 -14.06 35.65
C ALA A 347 6.56 -13.05 34.54
N HIS A 348 6.71 -13.48 33.28
CA HIS A 348 7.22 -12.66 32.17
C HIS A 348 6.43 -12.77 30.86
N ASP A 349 5.26 -13.43 30.86
CA ASP A 349 4.28 -13.43 29.77
C ASP A 349 2.86 -13.34 30.39
N GLU A 350 2.07 -12.38 29.92
CA GLU A 350 0.73 -12.10 30.47
C GLU A 350 -0.23 -13.30 30.33
N ARG A 351 -0.17 -14.03 29.20
CA ARG A 351 -1.04 -15.18 28.96
C ARG A 351 -0.65 -16.33 29.88
N ASP A 352 0.65 -16.53 30.07
CA ASP A 352 1.17 -17.53 30.97
C ASP A 352 0.81 -17.21 32.43
N PHE A 353 0.82 -15.93 32.79
CA PHE A 353 0.44 -15.46 34.11
C PHE A 353 -1.04 -15.68 34.42
N GLU A 354 -1.93 -15.32 33.50
CA GLU A 354 -3.37 -15.56 33.62
C GLU A 354 -3.67 -17.06 33.77
N PHE A 355 -3.04 -17.88 32.93
CA PHE A 355 -3.20 -19.33 32.99
C PHE A 355 -2.67 -19.90 34.30
N ALA A 356 -1.47 -19.49 34.73
CA ALA A 356 -0.89 -19.95 35.98
C ALA A 356 -1.73 -19.55 37.20
N LYS A 357 -2.26 -18.32 37.25
CA LYS A 357 -3.19 -17.90 38.30
C LYS A 357 -4.45 -18.76 38.32
N LYS A 358 -5.07 -18.99 37.15
CA LYS A 358 -6.31 -19.78 37.04
C LYS A 358 -6.14 -21.22 37.55
N TYR A 359 -4.99 -21.83 37.27
CA TYR A 359 -4.71 -23.23 37.63
C TYR A 359 -3.79 -23.40 38.84
N ASN A 360 -3.52 -22.31 39.58
CA ASN A 360 -2.62 -22.27 40.74
C ASN A 360 -1.24 -22.89 40.47
N LEU A 361 -0.66 -22.59 39.30
CA LEU A 361 0.68 -23.03 38.91
C LEU A 361 1.75 -22.10 39.48
N PRO A 362 2.98 -22.58 39.70
CA PRO A 362 4.06 -21.74 40.23
C PRO A 362 4.37 -20.54 39.33
N ILE A 363 4.62 -19.38 39.94
CA ILE A 363 5.03 -18.15 39.26
C ILE A 363 6.41 -17.77 39.77
N LYS A 364 7.43 -17.84 38.91
CA LYS A 364 8.83 -17.57 39.27
C LYS A 364 9.37 -16.38 38.49
N PHE A 365 9.63 -15.28 39.20
CA PHE A 365 10.28 -14.10 38.63
C PHE A 365 11.78 -14.32 38.51
N VAL A 366 12.33 -14.02 37.34
CA VAL A 366 13.76 -14.11 37.01
C VAL A 366 14.29 -12.82 36.37
N ILE A 367 13.45 -11.82 36.15
CA ILE A 367 13.82 -10.49 35.64
C ILE A 367 13.19 -9.42 36.51
N LYS A 368 13.96 -8.38 36.83
CA LYS A 368 13.51 -7.19 37.55
C LYS A 368 13.88 -5.91 36.82
N SER A 369 13.11 -4.85 37.03
CA SER A 369 13.48 -3.51 36.57
C SER A 369 14.78 -3.03 37.23
N GLU A 370 15.53 -2.17 36.56
CA GLU A 370 16.75 -1.56 37.14
C GLU A 370 16.43 -0.65 38.33
N ASN A 371 15.27 0.04 38.30
CA ASN A 371 14.98 1.16 39.21
C ASN A 371 13.59 1.10 39.88
N LYS A 372 12.87 -0.01 39.77
CA LYS A 372 11.53 -0.18 40.37
C LYS A 372 11.45 -1.45 41.19
N GLU A 373 10.68 -1.42 42.27
CA GLU A 373 10.31 -2.62 43.01
C GLU A 373 9.47 -3.55 42.13
N LEU A 374 9.64 -4.85 42.38
CA LEU A 374 8.98 -5.90 41.61
C LEU A 374 7.52 -6.04 42.05
N ASP A 375 6.59 -5.58 41.23
CA ASP A 375 5.17 -5.86 41.42
C ASP A 375 4.87 -7.33 41.07
N LYS A 376 4.50 -8.12 42.07
CA LYS A 376 4.14 -9.54 41.92
C LYS A 376 2.67 -9.75 41.56
N SER A 377 1.87 -8.68 41.48
CA SER A 377 0.45 -8.76 41.15
C SER A 377 0.19 -8.98 39.66
N CYS A 378 1.17 -8.67 38.79
CA CYS A 378 1.13 -8.80 37.34
C CYS A 378 2.42 -9.45 36.77
N ALA A 379 2.40 -9.80 35.48
CA ALA A 379 3.60 -10.27 34.78
C ALA A 379 4.52 -9.09 34.45
N PHE A 380 5.82 -9.25 34.64
CA PHE A 380 6.84 -8.29 34.20
C PHE A 380 7.31 -8.62 32.79
N VAL A 381 6.70 -8.00 31.78
CA VAL A 381 6.97 -8.27 30.35
C VAL A 381 8.17 -7.52 29.78
N ASP A 382 8.58 -6.43 30.41
CA ASP A 382 9.65 -5.55 29.95
C ASP A 382 11.05 -6.21 30.02
N GLU A 383 12.02 -5.53 29.43
CA GLU A 383 13.44 -5.86 29.59
C GLU A 383 13.97 -5.35 30.94
N GLY A 384 14.94 -6.05 31.50
CA GLY A 384 15.52 -5.69 32.80
C GLY A 384 16.81 -6.44 33.11
N ILE A 385 17.10 -6.55 34.40
CA ILE A 385 18.24 -7.31 34.92
C ILE A 385 17.75 -8.69 35.35
N ILE A 386 18.46 -9.72 34.89
CA ILE A 386 18.18 -11.11 35.23
C ILE A 386 18.71 -11.44 36.60
N PHE A 387 17.96 -12.21 37.38
CA PHE A 387 18.36 -12.77 38.67
C PHE A 387 17.86 -14.21 38.82
N ASP A 388 18.36 -14.94 39.82
CA ASP A 388 17.99 -16.32 40.11
C ASP A 388 18.08 -17.26 38.88
N SER A 389 19.15 -17.06 38.09
CA SER A 389 19.40 -17.68 36.78
C SER A 389 20.86 -18.12 36.61
N ASP A 390 21.46 -18.66 37.68
CA ASP A 390 22.85 -19.12 37.75
C ASP A 390 23.86 -18.13 37.12
N GLU A 391 24.72 -18.61 36.20
CA GLU A 391 25.78 -17.86 35.51
C GLU A 391 25.28 -16.70 34.65
N PHE A 392 23.96 -16.61 34.41
CA PHE A 392 23.34 -15.52 33.65
C PHE A 392 22.76 -14.41 34.54
N SER A 393 22.85 -14.55 35.86
CA SER A 393 22.41 -13.52 36.81
C SER A 393 23.23 -12.23 36.65
N ASN A 394 22.59 -11.09 36.92
CA ASN A 394 23.11 -9.72 36.75
C ASN A 394 23.36 -9.26 35.31
N LEU A 395 22.96 -10.04 34.30
CA LEU A 395 22.98 -9.61 32.90
C LEU A 395 21.72 -8.82 32.54
N LYS A 396 21.82 -7.91 31.57
CA LYS A 396 20.65 -7.28 30.94
C LYS A 396 19.97 -8.28 29.99
N SER A 397 18.64 -8.23 29.88
CA SER A 397 17.84 -9.14 29.04
C SER A 397 18.41 -9.35 27.63
N LYS A 398 18.80 -8.28 26.92
CA LYS A 398 19.37 -8.39 25.57
C LYS A 398 20.66 -9.21 25.52
N GLU A 399 21.61 -8.89 26.38
CA GLU A 399 22.91 -9.60 26.46
C GLU A 399 22.70 -11.06 26.86
N ALA A 400 21.81 -11.31 27.82
CA ALA A 400 21.51 -12.65 28.27
C ALA A 400 20.84 -13.52 27.21
N ARG A 401 19.93 -12.96 26.38
CA ARG A 401 19.35 -13.71 25.26
C ARG A 401 20.44 -14.26 24.35
N GLU A 402 21.43 -13.44 24.00
CA GLU A 402 22.56 -13.83 23.16
C GLU A 402 23.43 -14.90 23.85
N LYS A 403 23.80 -14.69 25.12
CA LYS A 403 24.61 -15.63 25.91
C LYS A 403 23.94 -16.99 26.13
N ILE A 404 22.64 -17.00 26.43
CA ILE A 404 21.88 -18.24 26.65
C ILE A 404 21.72 -19.01 25.34
N ILE A 405 21.42 -18.33 24.21
CA ILE A 405 21.38 -18.99 22.90
C ILE A 405 22.73 -19.65 22.60
N PHE A 406 23.84 -18.90 22.76
CA PHE A 406 25.18 -19.42 22.54
C PHE A 406 25.51 -20.60 23.48
N TYR A 407 25.10 -20.52 24.74
CA TYR A 407 25.29 -21.60 25.70
C TYR A 407 24.57 -22.89 25.28
N PHE A 408 23.32 -22.79 24.84
CA PHE A 408 22.53 -23.93 24.36
C PHE A 408 23.16 -24.56 23.12
N GLU A 409 23.65 -23.74 22.18
CA GLU A 409 24.37 -24.20 20.99
C GLU A 409 25.66 -24.94 21.37
N LYS A 410 26.48 -24.34 22.24
CA LYS A 410 27.74 -24.93 22.70
C LYS A 410 27.54 -26.26 23.43
N LYS A 411 26.44 -26.42 24.15
CA LYS A 411 26.07 -27.65 24.86
C LYS A 411 25.36 -28.68 23.97
N GLY A 412 25.00 -28.33 22.74
CA GLY A 412 24.25 -29.20 21.83
C GLY A 412 22.82 -29.49 22.29
N ILE A 413 22.24 -28.63 23.14
CA ILE A 413 20.89 -28.82 23.73
C ILE A 413 19.85 -27.86 23.15
N GLY A 414 20.25 -26.99 22.22
CA GLY A 414 19.37 -26.10 21.46
C GLY A 414 20.14 -25.37 20.37
N LYS A 415 19.43 -24.58 19.57
CA LYS A 415 20.01 -23.79 18.48
C LYS A 415 19.31 -22.45 18.30
N LYS A 416 20.03 -21.47 17.79
CA LYS A 416 19.44 -20.22 17.31
C LYS A 416 18.48 -20.53 16.18
N LYS A 417 17.25 -20.00 16.27
CA LYS A 417 16.23 -20.13 15.24
C LYS A 417 15.69 -18.75 14.88
N VAL A 418 15.59 -18.50 13.58
CA VAL A 418 14.87 -17.34 13.04
C VAL A 418 13.51 -17.84 12.57
N ASN A 419 12.46 -17.16 13.02
CA ASN A 419 11.08 -17.44 12.63
C ASN A 419 10.45 -16.17 12.07
N PHE A 420 9.55 -16.35 11.11
CA PHE A 420 8.77 -15.27 10.52
C PHE A 420 7.30 -15.47 10.84
N LYS A 421 6.57 -14.36 10.98
CA LYS A 421 5.11 -14.38 11.03
C LYS A 421 4.53 -14.63 9.63
N LEU A 422 5.24 -14.19 8.59
CA LEU A 422 4.88 -14.45 7.21
C LEU A 422 4.74 -15.95 6.97
N LYS A 423 3.67 -16.34 6.28
CA LYS A 423 3.44 -17.69 5.79
C LYS A 423 3.61 -17.71 4.28
N ASP A 424 3.80 -18.91 3.73
CA ASP A 424 3.79 -19.10 2.29
C ASP A 424 2.43 -18.74 1.69
N TRP A 425 2.46 -18.22 0.47
CA TRP A 425 1.30 -17.61 -0.16
C TRP A 425 0.47 -18.68 -0.85
N LEU A 426 -0.72 -18.95 -0.33
CA LEU A 426 -1.71 -19.86 -0.92
C LEU A 426 -2.31 -19.23 -2.18
N VAL A 427 -1.97 -19.77 -3.36
CA VAL A 427 -2.35 -19.21 -4.67
C VAL A 427 -3.47 -19.95 -5.38
N SER A 428 -3.81 -21.19 -5.01
CA SER A 428 -4.89 -21.94 -5.67
C SER A 428 -6.30 -21.54 -5.22
N ARG A 429 -7.24 -21.46 -6.16
CA ARG A 429 -8.64 -21.09 -5.93
C ARG A 429 -9.55 -22.07 -6.66
N GLN A 430 -10.60 -22.52 -5.98
CA GLN A 430 -11.62 -23.43 -6.53
C GLN A 430 -12.69 -22.63 -7.30
N ARG A 431 -12.25 -21.83 -8.27
CA ARG A 431 -13.08 -20.86 -9.01
C ARG A 431 -12.80 -20.97 -10.49
N TYR A 432 -13.77 -20.56 -11.31
CA TYR A 432 -13.64 -20.63 -12.76
C TYR A 432 -12.89 -19.42 -13.32
N TRP A 433 -13.24 -18.20 -12.87
CA TRP A 433 -12.72 -16.98 -13.48
C TRP A 433 -11.33 -16.57 -12.94
N GLY A 434 -10.30 -17.32 -13.31
CA GLY A 434 -8.89 -17.06 -13.00
C GLY A 434 -7.95 -17.82 -13.93
N THR A 435 -6.65 -17.54 -13.89
CA THR A 435 -5.68 -18.28 -14.73
C THR A 435 -5.58 -19.75 -14.31
N PRO A 436 -5.79 -20.73 -15.21
CA PRO A 436 -5.60 -22.14 -14.89
C PRO A 436 -4.17 -22.45 -14.43
N ILE A 437 -4.01 -23.23 -13.36
CA ILE A 437 -2.70 -23.66 -12.89
C ILE A 437 -2.11 -24.67 -13.88
N PRO A 438 -0.90 -24.44 -14.44
CA PRO A 438 -0.33 -25.26 -15.53
C PRO A 438 0.34 -26.55 -15.03
N ILE A 439 -0.32 -27.27 -14.13
CA ILE A 439 0.12 -28.54 -13.55
C ILE A 439 -0.82 -29.65 -13.98
N ILE A 440 -0.27 -30.82 -14.30
CA ILE A 440 -0.97 -32.03 -14.70
C ILE A 440 -0.75 -33.11 -13.64
N ARG A 441 -1.85 -33.77 -13.25
CA ARG A 441 -1.87 -34.91 -12.34
C ARG A 441 -1.85 -36.20 -13.15
N CYS A 442 -0.72 -36.89 -13.13
CA CYS A 442 -0.53 -38.20 -13.75
C CYS A 442 -0.45 -39.29 -12.68
N ARG A 443 -1.17 -40.40 -12.87
CA ARG A 443 -1.13 -41.55 -11.95
C ARG A 443 0.26 -42.20 -11.84
N LYS A 444 1.08 -42.10 -12.90
CA LYS A 444 2.43 -42.66 -12.94
C LYS A 444 3.51 -41.65 -12.51
N CYS A 445 3.43 -40.42 -13.00
CA CYS A 445 4.49 -39.41 -12.83
C CYS A 445 4.25 -38.46 -11.64
N GLY A 446 3.08 -38.52 -11.00
CA GLY A 446 2.70 -37.55 -9.97
C GLY A 446 2.28 -36.21 -10.57
N LEU A 447 2.72 -35.12 -9.93
CA LEU A 447 2.51 -33.75 -10.42
C LEU A 447 3.61 -33.39 -11.41
N VAL A 448 3.22 -33.00 -12.62
CA VAL A 448 4.15 -32.56 -13.66
C VAL A 448 3.68 -31.24 -14.24
N ALA A 449 4.61 -30.36 -14.62
CA ALA A 449 4.27 -29.15 -15.35
C ALA A 449 3.78 -29.47 -16.77
N GLU A 450 2.88 -28.66 -17.30
CA GLU A 450 2.59 -28.63 -18.74
C GLU A 450 3.82 -28.12 -19.52
N LYS A 451 3.93 -28.45 -20.81
CA LYS A 451 4.99 -27.90 -21.65
C LYS A 451 4.68 -26.45 -22.04
N LYS A 452 5.69 -25.58 -22.00
CA LYS A 452 5.55 -24.16 -22.39
C LYS A 452 5.03 -23.95 -23.82
N GLU A 453 5.32 -24.87 -24.74
CA GLU A 453 4.82 -24.87 -26.13
C GLU A 453 3.30 -25.08 -26.23
N ASN A 454 2.68 -25.68 -25.21
CA ASN A 454 1.24 -25.94 -25.15
C ASN A 454 0.46 -24.80 -24.47
N LEU A 455 1.14 -23.72 -24.05
CA LEU A 455 0.50 -22.59 -23.39
C LEU A 455 -0.12 -21.60 -24.40
N PRO A 456 -1.22 -20.93 -24.05
CA PRO A 456 -1.90 -20.98 -22.76
C PRO A 456 -2.83 -22.19 -22.61
N ILE A 457 -2.97 -22.70 -21.37
CA ILE A 457 -4.16 -23.48 -21.00
C ILE A 457 -5.29 -22.45 -20.79
N THR A 458 -6.22 -22.41 -21.72
CA THR A 458 -7.35 -21.46 -21.72
C THR A 458 -8.53 -21.98 -20.91
N LEU A 459 -9.37 -21.06 -20.42
CA LEU A 459 -10.65 -21.40 -19.80
C LEU A 459 -11.67 -21.84 -20.87
N PRO A 460 -12.48 -22.88 -20.63
CA PRO A 460 -13.55 -23.26 -21.54
C PRO A 460 -14.68 -22.22 -21.52
N ASP A 461 -15.21 -21.85 -22.69
CA ASP A 461 -16.36 -20.94 -22.80
C ASP A 461 -17.71 -21.67 -22.52
N ASP A 462 -17.75 -23.00 -22.64
CA ASP A 462 -18.93 -23.86 -22.49
C ASP A 462 -19.13 -24.41 -21.07
N VAL A 463 -18.90 -23.58 -20.05
CA VAL A 463 -19.07 -23.95 -18.64
C VAL A 463 -20.34 -23.36 -18.01
N LYS A 464 -21.03 -24.14 -17.18
CA LYS A 464 -22.13 -23.63 -16.34
C LYS A 464 -21.58 -23.13 -15.01
N ILE A 465 -21.64 -21.82 -14.80
CA ILE A 465 -21.14 -21.16 -13.60
C ILE A 465 -22.31 -20.91 -12.65
N THR A 466 -22.45 -21.77 -11.65
CA THR A 466 -23.56 -21.72 -10.68
C THR A 466 -23.22 -20.92 -9.43
N GLY A 467 -21.95 -20.52 -9.25
CA GLY A 467 -21.45 -19.95 -8.00
C GLY A 467 -21.14 -20.99 -6.91
N GLU A 468 -21.33 -22.27 -7.22
CA GLU A 468 -21.13 -23.39 -6.30
C GLU A 468 -19.96 -24.29 -6.76
N GLY A 469 -18.94 -24.43 -5.91
CA GLY A 469 -17.82 -25.35 -6.13
C GLY A 469 -16.86 -24.87 -7.21
N ASN A 470 -16.03 -25.79 -7.71
CA ASN A 470 -15.12 -25.53 -8.83
C ASN A 470 -15.77 -25.97 -10.16
N PRO A 471 -16.22 -25.06 -11.04
CA PRO A 471 -16.88 -25.45 -12.29
C PRO A 471 -15.98 -26.28 -13.23
N LEU A 472 -14.66 -26.08 -13.18
CA LEU A 472 -13.70 -26.82 -14.02
C LEU A 472 -13.59 -28.29 -13.61
N GLU A 473 -13.84 -28.62 -12.34
CA GLU A 473 -13.81 -30.00 -11.85
C GLU A 473 -14.93 -30.85 -12.47
N PHE A 474 -16.08 -30.24 -12.75
CA PHE A 474 -17.25 -30.92 -13.32
C PHE A 474 -17.34 -30.82 -14.84
N HIS A 475 -16.40 -30.14 -15.49
CA HIS A 475 -16.37 -30.05 -16.94
C HIS A 475 -16.04 -31.43 -17.55
N SER A 476 -16.84 -31.88 -18.51
CA SER A 476 -16.80 -33.25 -19.04
C SER A 476 -15.51 -33.57 -19.80
N THR A 477 -14.98 -32.62 -20.56
CA THR A 477 -13.83 -32.82 -21.46
C THR A 477 -12.57 -32.04 -21.07
N TRP A 478 -12.69 -30.78 -20.65
CA TRP A 478 -11.57 -29.85 -20.46
C TRP A 478 -10.46 -30.38 -19.53
N LYS A 479 -10.82 -31.06 -18.44
CA LYS A 479 -9.84 -31.56 -17.47
C LYS A 479 -9.02 -32.75 -17.98
N SER A 480 -9.51 -33.46 -18.99
CA SER A 480 -8.85 -34.65 -19.54
C SER A 480 -7.70 -34.22 -20.46
N THR A 481 -6.51 -34.78 -20.25
CA THR A 481 -5.33 -34.50 -21.07
C THR A 481 -4.38 -35.70 -21.09
N ILE A 482 -3.25 -35.58 -21.79
CA ILE A 482 -2.14 -36.54 -21.73
C ILE A 482 -1.01 -35.99 -20.87
N CYS A 483 -0.30 -36.88 -20.18
CA CYS A 483 0.87 -36.52 -19.40
C CYS A 483 2.03 -36.12 -20.33
N PRO A 484 2.61 -34.92 -20.19
CA PRO A 484 3.70 -34.47 -21.06
C PRO A 484 4.98 -35.27 -20.88
N ASN A 485 5.15 -35.97 -19.75
CA ASN A 485 6.34 -36.78 -19.46
C ASN A 485 6.23 -38.23 -19.96
N CYS A 486 5.05 -38.86 -19.91
CA CYS A 486 4.90 -40.29 -20.22
C CYS A 486 3.85 -40.64 -21.28
N GLY A 487 3.09 -39.66 -21.77
CA GLY A 487 2.06 -39.85 -22.80
C GLY A 487 0.77 -40.54 -22.35
N LEU A 488 0.69 -41.02 -21.11
CA LEU A 488 -0.52 -41.65 -20.56
C LEU A 488 -1.61 -40.62 -20.25
N GLU A 489 -2.86 -41.08 -20.16
CA GLU A 489 -3.99 -40.27 -19.69
C GLU A 489 -3.69 -39.62 -18.33
N ALA A 490 -4.04 -38.35 -18.22
CA ALA A 490 -3.82 -37.52 -17.06
C ALA A 490 -4.95 -36.49 -16.92
N THR A 491 -4.94 -35.76 -15.80
CA THR A 491 -5.91 -34.68 -15.56
C THR A 491 -5.19 -33.37 -15.35
N ARG A 492 -5.70 -32.29 -15.94
CA ARG A 492 -5.27 -30.93 -15.63
C ARG A 492 -5.61 -30.61 -14.17
N GLU A 493 -4.82 -29.74 -13.56
CA GLU A 493 -5.24 -29.05 -12.35
C GLU A 493 -6.49 -28.21 -12.67
N THR A 494 -7.48 -28.30 -11.81
CA THR A 494 -8.79 -27.66 -12.00
C THR A 494 -8.88 -26.38 -11.18
N ASP A 495 -7.99 -26.17 -10.23
CA ASP A 495 -7.85 -24.89 -9.53
C ASP A 495 -7.23 -23.81 -10.43
N THR A 496 -7.64 -22.58 -10.19
CA THR A 496 -7.10 -21.37 -10.83
C THR A 496 -6.21 -20.60 -9.85
N LEU A 497 -5.38 -19.70 -10.37
CA LEU A 497 -4.55 -18.80 -9.57
C LEU A 497 -5.39 -17.69 -8.95
N ASP A 498 -4.95 -17.20 -7.79
CA ASP A 498 -5.46 -15.97 -7.19
C ASP A 498 -5.07 -14.76 -8.04
N THR A 499 -6.01 -13.85 -8.26
CA THR A 499 -5.86 -12.51 -8.89
C THR A 499 -4.63 -11.69 -8.50
N PHE A 500 -4.11 -11.91 -7.29
CA PHE A 500 -2.90 -11.26 -6.84
C PHE A 500 -1.67 -11.70 -7.62
N VAL A 501 -1.69 -12.87 -8.26
CA VAL A 501 -0.61 -13.33 -9.13
C VAL A 501 -0.51 -12.40 -10.34
N GLU A 502 -1.62 -12.14 -11.02
CA GLU A 502 -1.69 -11.27 -12.19
C GLU A 502 -1.23 -9.85 -11.85
N SER A 503 -1.74 -9.29 -10.75
CA SER A 503 -1.38 -7.95 -10.30
C SER A 503 0.04 -7.84 -9.72
N SER A 504 0.76 -8.95 -9.50
CA SER A 504 2.13 -8.91 -8.97
C SER A 504 3.23 -8.64 -10.00
N TRP A 505 2.91 -8.60 -11.31
CA TRP A 505 3.91 -8.39 -12.36
C TRP A 505 3.45 -7.51 -13.54
N TYR A 506 2.19 -7.09 -13.58
CA TYR A 506 1.60 -6.29 -14.66
C TYR A 506 2.41 -5.03 -15.03
N PHE A 507 3.07 -4.41 -14.05
CA PHE A 507 3.92 -3.24 -14.25
C PHE A 507 5.13 -3.52 -15.16
N LEU A 508 5.62 -4.77 -15.22
CA LEU A 508 6.66 -5.19 -16.16
C LEU A 508 6.11 -5.33 -17.58
N ARG A 509 4.88 -5.87 -17.73
CA ARG A 509 4.24 -6.07 -19.04
C ARG A 509 4.07 -4.75 -19.80
N PHE A 510 3.70 -3.68 -19.10
CA PHE A 510 3.53 -2.35 -19.69
C PHE A 510 4.81 -1.73 -20.27
N THR A 511 5.99 -2.17 -19.83
CA THR A 511 7.27 -1.61 -20.32
C THR A 511 7.46 -1.86 -21.81
N THR A 512 6.94 -2.98 -22.29
CA THR A 512 7.27 -3.54 -23.60
C THR A 512 6.26 -3.14 -24.66
N ASP A 513 6.75 -2.90 -25.87
CA ASP A 513 5.89 -2.61 -26.99
C ASP A 513 4.96 -3.75 -27.39
N LYS A 514 3.70 -3.40 -27.70
CA LYS A 514 2.67 -4.35 -28.11
C LYS A 514 3.10 -5.22 -29.29
N LYS A 515 3.99 -4.71 -30.16
CA LYS A 515 4.56 -5.49 -31.27
C LYS A 515 5.35 -6.73 -30.81
N TYR A 516 5.89 -6.75 -29.59
CA TYR A 516 6.64 -7.88 -29.03
C TYR A 516 5.81 -8.76 -28.07
N TRP A 517 4.56 -8.40 -27.81
CA TRP A 517 3.74 -9.06 -26.80
C TRP A 517 3.41 -10.51 -27.11
N GLN A 518 3.45 -10.92 -28.38
CA GLN A 518 3.18 -12.30 -28.80
C GLN A 518 4.28 -13.28 -28.37
N ASP A 519 5.52 -12.80 -28.37
CA ASP A 519 6.71 -13.65 -28.23
C ASP A 519 7.29 -13.59 -26.81
N LEU A 520 7.17 -12.45 -26.13
CA LEU A 520 7.83 -12.21 -24.85
C LEU A 520 6.85 -11.69 -23.80
N PRO A 521 7.01 -12.05 -22.51
CA PRO A 521 6.25 -11.43 -21.42
C PRO A 521 6.56 -9.94 -21.30
N PHE A 522 7.83 -9.61 -21.42
CA PHE A 522 8.37 -8.27 -21.52
C PHE A 522 9.80 -8.38 -22.08
N LYS A 523 10.23 -7.40 -22.86
CA LYS A 523 11.57 -7.31 -23.42
C LYS A 523 12.52 -6.77 -22.34
N LYS A 524 13.63 -7.47 -22.12
CA LYS A 524 14.60 -7.11 -21.06
C LYS A 524 15.15 -5.69 -21.17
N ASP A 525 15.48 -5.22 -22.38
CA ASP A 525 15.98 -3.85 -22.53
C ASP A 525 14.91 -2.80 -22.18
N ASP A 526 13.66 -3.06 -22.57
CA ASP A 526 12.55 -2.16 -22.30
C ASP A 526 12.28 -2.12 -20.78
N SER A 527 12.35 -3.28 -20.13
CA SER A 527 12.29 -3.38 -18.67
C SER A 527 13.43 -2.61 -17.99
N ARG A 528 14.68 -2.77 -18.43
CA ARG A 528 15.84 -2.03 -17.90
C ARG A 528 15.73 -0.51 -18.07
N TYR A 529 15.13 -0.06 -19.17
CA TYR A 529 14.92 1.35 -19.42
C TYR A 529 13.80 1.92 -18.56
N TRP A 530 12.64 1.26 -18.50
CA TRP A 530 11.47 1.79 -17.82
C TRP A 530 11.46 1.56 -16.30
N MET A 531 12.00 0.44 -15.82
CA MET A 531 11.98 0.09 -14.41
C MET A 531 13.14 0.72 -13.62
N PRO A 532 12.98 0.93 -12.30
CA PRO A 532 11.75 0.76 -11.51
C PRO A 532 10.66 1.75 -11.90
N VAL A 533 9.42 1.51 -11.47
CA VAL A 533 8.35 2.52 -11.55
C VAL A 533 8.77 3.74 -10.73
N ASP A 534 8.89 4.90 -11.36
CA ASP A 534 9.36 6.13 -10.70
C ASP A 534 8.36 6.61 -9.65
N GLN A 535 7.07 6.55 -9.96
CA GLN A 535 6.00 6.91 -9.03
C GLN A 535 4.82 5.95 -9.16
N TYR A 536 4.58 5.19 -8.09
CA TYR A 536 3.42 4.33 -7.95
C TYR A 536 2.33 4.99 -7.11
N ILE A 537 1.08 5.01 -7.59
CA ILE A 537 -0.05 5.65 -6.90
C ILE A 537 -1.16 4.63 -6.64
N GLY A 538 -1.62 4.54 -5.40
CA GLY A 538 -2.67 3.60 -5.03
C GLY A 538 -3.22 3.76 -3.64
N GLY A 539 -4.15 2.88 -3.26
CA GLY A 539 -4.78 2.91 -1.94
C GLY A 539 -3.92 2.25 -0.85
N ILE A 540 -4.02 2.75 0.38
CA ILE A 540 -3.33 2.17 1.55
C ILE A 540 -3.82 0.74 1.89
N GLU A 541 -5.01 0.36 1.45
CA GLU A 541 -5.56 -1.00 1.61
C GLU A 541 -4.67 -2.09 0.98
N HIS A 542 -3.85 -1.72 0.00
CA HIS A 542 -2.94 -2.63 -0.70
C HIS A 542 -1.53 -2.68 -0.06
N ALA A 543 -1.33 -2.03 1.09
CA ALA A 543 -0.02 -1.90 1.76
C ALA A 543 0.67 -3.24 2.08
N ILE A 544 -0.12 -4.25 2.42
CA ILE A 544 0.36 -5.62 2.64
C ILE A 544 0.26 -6.42 1.35
N LEU A 545 -0.92 -6.92 0.98
CA LEU A 545 -1.15 -7.91 -0.07
C LEU A 545 -0.39 -7.60 -1.37
N HIS A 546 -0.99 -6.77 -2.22
CA HIS A 546 -0.45 -6.44 -3.54
C HIS A 546 0.99 -5.89 -3.50
N LEU A 547 1.30 -4.95 -2.59
CA LEU A 547 2.65 -4.38 -2.55
C LEU A 547 3.70 -5.40 -2.11
N LEU A 548 3.42 -6.27 -1.15
CA LEU A 548 4.34 -7.32 -0.72
C LEU A 548 4.50 -8.38 -1.82
N TYR A 549 3.40 -8.78 -2.46
CA TYR A 549 3.43 -9.77 -3.55
C TYR A 549 4.16 -9.23 -4.78
N SER A 550 3.97 -7.97 -5.16
CA SER A 550 4.72 -7.32 -6.24
C SER A 550 6.23 -7.31 -5.98
N ARG A 551 6.64 -7.02 -4.74
CA ARG A 551 8.06 -7.06 -4.33
C ARG A 551 8.61 -8.48 -4.39
N PHE A 552 7.86 -9.45 -3.88
CA PHE A 552 8.24 -10.86 -3.94
C PHE A 552 8.36 -11.36 -5.38
N PHE A 553 7.36 -11.11 -6.23
CA PHE A 553 7.37 -11.55 -7.63
C PHE A 553 8.51 -10.90 -8.41
N THR A 554 8.82 -9.63 -8.15
CA THR A 554 9.98 -8.96 -8.77
C THR A 554 11.28 -9.72 -8.45
N LYS A 555 11.49 -10.07 -7.18
CA LYS A 555 12.66 -10.83 -6.72
C LYS A 555 12.68 -12.26 -7.24
N ALA A 556 11.54 -12.94 -7.26
CA ALA A 556 11.42 -14.28 -7.83
C ALA A 556 11.71 -14.27 -9.35
N LEU A 557 11.15 -13.31 -10.09
CA LEU A 557 11.44 -13.14 -11.51
C LEU A 557 12.90 -12.74 -11.78
N ARG A 558 13.53 -11.96 -10.89
CA ARG A 558 14.97 -11.67 -10.93
C ARG A 558 15.79 -12.95 -10.83
N ASP A 559 15.51 -13.79 -9.84
CA ASP A 559 16.26 -15.02 -9.58
C ASP A 559 15.98 -16.10 -10.65
N LEU A 560 14.83 -16.03 -11.32
CA LEU A 560 14.52 -16.80 -12.53
C LEU A 560 15.18 -16.23 -13.80
N GLY A 561 15.84 -15.07 -13.72
CA GLY A 561 16.57 -14.45 -14.82
C GLY A 561 15.70 -13.67 -15.80
N TYR A 562 14.49 -13.26 -15.42
CA TYR A 562 13.60 -12.45 -16.26
C TYR A 562 13.91 -10.95 -16.20
N VAL A 563 14.27 -10.44 -15.03
CA VAL A 563 14.51 -9.00 -14.78
C VAL A 563 15.78 -8.77 -13.97
N ASP A 564 16.36 -7.58 -14.10
CA ASP A 564 17.55 -7.15 -13.35
C ASP A 564 17.14 -6.09 -12.30
N LEU A 565 16.18 -6.42 -11.43
CA LEU A 565 15.53 -5.47 -10.51
C LEU A 565 15.26 -6.07 -9.13
N ASP A 566 15.53 -5.30 -8.07
CA ASP A 566 15.27 -5.72 -6.67
C ASP A 566 13.90 -5.27 -6.15
N GLU A 567 13.45 -4.08 -6.52
CA GLU A 567 12.24 -3.43 -6.01
C GLU A 567 11.46 -2.80 -7.17
N PRO A 568 10.14 -3.07 -7.32
CA PRO A 568 9.38 -2.64 -8.48
C PRO A 568 9.02 -1.15 -8.46
N PHE A 569 8.89 -0.53 -7.28
CA PHE A 569 8.38 0.82 -7.12
C PHE A 569 9.37 1.68 -6.34
N GLU A 570 9.96 2.67 -7.01
CA GLU A 570 10.92 3.60 -6.43
C GLU A 570 10.23 4.50 -5.40
N ASN A 571 9.15 5.18 -5.78
CA ASN A 571 8.33 6.00 -4.89
C ASN A 571 6.90 5.49 -4.81
N LEU A 572 6.29 5.62 -3.63
CA LEU A 572 4.91 5.20 -3.38
C LEU A 572 4.10 6.36 -2.80
N LEU A 573 3.00 6.70 -3.46
CA LEU A 573 2.00 7.63 -2.97
C LEU A 573 0.72 6.87 -2.64
N THR A 574 0.43 6.73 -1.35
CA THR A 574 -0.84 6.15 -0.89
C THR A 574 -1.89 7.25 -0.77
N GLN A 575 -2.86 7.26 -1.69
CA GLN A 575 -3.93 8.25 -1.65
C GLN A 575 -4.90 7.99 -0.49
N GLY A 576 -5.42 9.08 0.10
CA GLY A 576 -6.49 9.01 1.07
C GLY A 576 -7.81 8.62 0.43
N MET A 577 -8.69 8.01 1.23
CA MET A 577 -10.00 7.58 0.76
C MET A 577 -10.89 8.77 0.41
N VAL A 578 -11.77 8.60 -0.58
CA VAL A 578 -12.87 9.53 -0.84
C VAL A 578 -14.07 9.08 0.00
N LEU A 579 -14.55 9.99 0.84
CA LEU A 579 -15.63 9.78 1.79
C LEU A 579 -16.89 10.51 1.32
N LYS A 580 -18.05 9.97 1.70
CA LYS A 580 -19.35 10.64 1.60
C LYS A 580 -20.12 10.36 2.88
N ASN A 581 -20.50 11.42 3.58
CA ASN A 581 -21.13 11.37 4.91
C ASN A 581 -20.26 10.60 5.92
N GLY A 582 -18.94 10.88 5.92
CA GLY A 582 -17.98 10.24 6.83
C GLY A 582 -17.69 8.75 6.57
N SER A 583 -18.22 8.18 5.49
CA SER A 583 -17.98 6.79 5.09
C SER A 583 -17.27 6.71 3.74
N LYS A 584 -16.30 5.79 3.60
CA LYS A 584 -15.65 5.48 2.31
C LYS A 584 -16.70 5.22 1.23
N MET A 585 -16.54 5.85 0.07
CA MET A 585 -17.35 5.55 -1.12
C MET A 585 -17.12 4.10 -1.55
N SER A 586 -18.21 3.34 -1.69
CA SER A 586 -18.16 1.97 -2.20
C SER A 586 -19.50 1.56 -2.79
N LYS A 587 -19.47 0.72 -3.83
CA LYS A 587 -20.67 0.19 -4.48
C LYS A 587 -21.57 -0.55 -3.49
N SER A 588 -20.99 -1.32 -2.57
CA SER A 588 -21.73 -2.07 -1.55
C SER A 588 -22.51 -1.19 -0.57
N LYS A 589 -22.04 0.03 -0.30
CA LYS A 589 -22.73 1.00 0.56
C LYS A 589 -23.71 1.91 -0.19
N GLY A 590 -23.76 1.85 -1.52
CA GLY A 590 -24.64 2.69 -2.34
C GLY A 590 -24.35 4.19 -2.26
N ASN A 591 -23.19 4.60 -1.72
CA ASN A 591 -22.82 6.01 -1.50
C ASN A 591 -21.84 6.56 -2.56
N THR A 592 -21.66 5.86 -3.68
CA THR A 592 -20.78 6.30 -4.77
C THR A 592 -21.36 7.49 -5.52
N VAL A 593 -20.49 8.39 -5.98
CA VAL A 593 -20.82 9.45 -6.93
C VAL A 593 -20.29 9.03 -8.30
N ASP A 594 -21.19 9.03 -9.28
CA ASP A 594 -20.91 8.71 -10.69
C ASP A 594 -20.25 9.93 -11.37
N PRO A 595 -19.03 9.80 -11.92
CA PRO A 595 -18.36 10.92 -12.57
C PRO A 595 -19.02 11.36 -13.88
N ASP A 596 -19.77 10.49 -14.58
CA ASP A 596 -20.45 10.86 -15.82
C ASP A 596 -21.38 12.06 -15.59
N LEU A 597 -22.12 12.06 -14.47
CA LEU A 597 -23.02 13.15 -14.08
C LEU A 597 -22.28 14.48 -13.84
N ILE A 598 -21.02 14.41 -13.37
CA ILE A 598 -20.20 15.60 -13.13
C ILE A 598 -19.67 16.12 -14.46
N VAL A 599 -19.14 15.24 -15.31
CA VAL A 599 -18.63 15.60 -16.63
C VAL A 599 -19.74 16.22 -17.48
N ASP A 600 -20.94 15.63 -17.47
CA ASP A 600 -22.09 16.12 -18.23
C ASP A 600 -22.55 17.52 -17.80
N ARG A 601 -22.42 17.85 -16.50
CA ARG A 601 -22.90 19.11 -15.93
C ARG A 601 -21.84 20.20 -15.87
N PHE A 602 -20.59 19.85 -15.55
CA PHE A 602 -19.52 20.80 -15.24
C PHE A 602 -18.23 20.60 -16.05
N GLY A 603 -18.12 19.51 -16.82
CA GLY A 603 -16.92 19.14 -17.57
C GLY A 603 -15.90 18.35 -16.75
N ALA A 604 -15.03 17.64 -17.47
CA ALA A 604 -13.90 16.88 -16.96
C ALA A 604 -12.91 17.74 -16.16
N ASP A 605 -12.58 18.95 -16.64
CA ASP A 605 -11.64 19.82 -15.94
C ASP A 605 -12.14 20.20 -14.54
N THR A 606 -13.45 20.38 -14.37
CA THR A 606 -14.04 20.64 -13.06
C THR A 606 -13.86 19.46 -12.12
N ALA A 607 -14.15 18.24 -12.58
CA ALA A 607 -14.00 17.03 -11.77
C ALA A 607 -12.55 16.84 -11.28
N ARG A 608 -11.59 17.07 -12.18
CA ARG A 608 -10.14 16.97 -11.91
C ARG A 608 -9.65 18.06 -10.97
N LEU A 609 -10.03 19.31 -11.22
CA LEU A 609 -9.66 20.43 -10.35
C LEU A 609 -10.19 20.22 -8.94
N PHE A 610 -11.47 19.86 -8.81
CA PHE A 610 -12.09 19.60 -7.51
C PHE A 610 -11.34 18.51 -6.75
N ILE A 611 -11.08 17.35 -7.39
CA ILE A 611 -10.51 16.20 -6.68
C ILE A 611 -9.05 16.46 -6.23
N LEU A 612 -8.32 17.28 -6.98
CA LEU A 612 -6.94 17.68 -6.65
C LEU A 612 -6.88 18.88 -5.69
N PHE A 613 -7.94 19.69 -5.60
CA PHE A 613 -8.01 20.86 -4.72
C PHE A 613 -8.55 20.53 -3.33
N ALA A 614 -9.53 19.64 -3.22
CA ALA A 614 -10.30 19.45 -1.99
C ALA A 614 -9.46 18.96 -0.80
N ALA A 615 -8.43 18.14 -1.04
CA ALA A 615 -7.53 17.68 0.01
C ALA A 615 -6.16 17.26 -0.55
N PRO A 616 -5.07 17.35 0.25
CA PRO A 616 -3.78 16.74 -0.11
C PRO A 616 -3.95 15.25 -0.48
N PRO A 617 -3.16 14.70 -1.42
CA PRO A 617 -3.37 13.33 -1.91
C PRO A 617 -3.40 12.26 -0.83
N SER A 618 -2.54 12.37 0.19
CA SER A 618 -2.44 11.39 1.28
C SER A 618 -3.51 11.52 2.37
N LYS A 619 -4.36 12.57 2.30
CA LYS A 619 -5.44 12.81 3.26
C LYS A 619 -6.78 12.36 2.70
N GLU A 620 -7.67 11.95 3.58
CA GLU A 620 -9.06 11.67 3.22
C GLU A 620 -9.72 12.92 2.61
N LEU A 621 -10.61 12.70 1.65
CA LEU A 621 -11.36 13.75 0.97
C LEU A 621 -12.83 13.52 1.26
N GLU A 622 -13.46 14.44 1.99
CA GLU A 622 -14.91 14.44 2.17
C GLU A 622 -15.58 15.08 0.95
N TRP A 623 -16.52 14.37 0.35
CA TRP A 623 -17.28 14.86 -0.81
C TRP A 623 -18.08 16.12 -0.45
N ASN A 624 -18.00 17.14 -1.31
CA ASN A 624 -18.71 18.41 -1.11
C ASN A 624 -19.12 19.03 -2.46
N ASP A 625 -20.43 19.03 -2.75
CA ASP A 625 -20.97 19.57 -3.99
C ASP A 625 -20.73 21.08 -4.16
N ASN A 626 -20.69 21.85 -3.06
CA ASN A 626 -20.40 23.29 -3.13
C ASN A 626 -18.96 23.57 -3.57
N ALA A 627 -18.02 22.73 -3.15
CA ALA A 627 -16.63 22.85 -3.57
C ALA A 627 -16.45 22.48 -5.05
N LEU A 628 -17.24 21.53 -5.57
CA LEU A 628 -17.30 21.22 -7.00
C LEU A 628 -17.78 22.42 -7.83
N GLU A 629 -18.84 23.11 -7.39
CA GLU A 629 -19.29 24.34 -8.06
C GLU A 629 -18.24 25.46 -8.01
N GLY A 630 -17.50 25.56 -6.90
CA GLY A 630 -16.38 26.50 -6.77
C GLY A 630 -15.29 26.25 -7.82
N ALA A 631 -14.94 24.98 -8.06
CA ALA A 631 -14.00 24.59 -9.11
C ALA A 631 -14.48 25.01 -10.51
N TYR A 632 -15.75 24.78 -10.83
CA TYR A 632 -16.34 25.21 -12.11
C TYR A 632 -16.29 26.72 -12.29
N LYS A 633 -16.68 27.48 -11.26
CA LYS A 633 -16.66 28.96 -11.27
C LYS A 633 -15.25 29.50 -11.49
N PHE A 634 -14.24 28.88 -10.89
CA PHE A 634 -12.85 29.25 -11.10
C PHE A 634 -12.42 29.06 -12.56
N ILE A 635 -12.68 27.88 -13.15
CA ILE A 635 -12.31 27.58 -14.54
C ILE A 635 -13.00 28.55 -15.49
N LYS A 636 -14.32 28.76 -15.31
CA LYS A 636 -15.09 29.70 -16.12
C LYS A 636 -14.48 31.10 -16.08
N ARG A 637 -14.17 31.61 -14.88
CA ARG A 637 -13.54 32.92 -14.70
C ARG A 637 -12.16 33.00 -15.34
N PHE A 638 -11.36 31.94 -15.20
CA PHE A 638 -10.01 31.86 -15.79
C PHE A 638 -10.08 31.90 -17.33
N TYR A 639 -11.03 31.16 -17.92
CA TYR A 639 -11.29 31.18 -19.36
C TYR A 639 -11.82 32.54 -19.85
N GLU A 640 -12.85 33.10 -19.20
CA GLU A 640 -13.45 34.37 -19.63
C GLU A 640 -12.45 35.53 -19.57
N ARG A 641 -11.56 35.54 -18.57
CA ARG A 641 -10.47 36.53 -18.48
C ARG A 641 -9.43 36.37 -19.60
N SER A 642 -9.19 35.15 -20.09
CA SER A 642 -8.26 34.93 -21.22
C SER A 642 -8.68 35.64 -22.51
N LEU A 643 -9.99 35.86 -22.70
CA LEU A 643 -10.55 36.47 -23.91
C LEU A 643 -10.17 37.95 -24.08
N SER A 644 -9.77 38.62 -22.99
CA SER A 644 -9.30 40.01 -23.03
C SER A 644 -7.79 40.15 -23.20
N ILE A 645 -7.06 39.04 -23.26
CA ILE A 645 -5.59 39.03 -23.35
C ILE A 645 -5.17 39.00 -24.82
N LYS A 646 -4.15 39.79 -25.16
CA LYS A 646 -3.61 39.84 -26.52
C LYS A 646 -2.90 38.51 -26.85
N SER A 647 -3.21 37.96 -28.02
CA SER A 647 -2.52 36.79 -28.56
C SER A 647 -1.09 37.16 -28.99
N VAL A 648 -0.10 36.38 -28.53
CA VAL A 648 1.33 36.54 -28.81
C VAL A 648 2.01 35.17 -28.81
N ASN A 649 3.09 34.98 -29.56
CA ASN A 649 3.84 33.72 -29.59
C ASN A 649 5.18 33.80 -28.81
N TYR A 650 5.35 34.81 -27.97
CA TYR A 650 6.56 35.05 -27.17
C TYR A 650 6.20 35.51 -25.75
N LEU A 651 7.11 35.25 -24.81
CA LEU A 651 7.02 35.81 -23.46
C LEU A 651 7.54 37.27 -23.50
N PRO A 652 6.77 38.27 -23.05
CA PRO A 652 7.19 39.67 -23.11
C PRO A 652 8.37 39.93 -22.17
N SER A 653 9.28 40.79 -22.60
CA SER A 653 10.38 41.30 -21.77
C SER A 653 9.87 42.48 -20.94
N ILE A 654 9.79 42.33 -19.62
CA ILE A 654 9.23 43.34 -18.71
C ILE A 654 10.31 43.82 -17.75
N ASP A 655 10.63 45.11 -17.80
CA ASP A 655 11.51 45.77 -16.83
C ASP A 655 10.85 45.80 -15.44
N HIS A 656 11.28 44.88 -14.56
CA HIS A 656 10.68 44.69 -13.25
C HIS A 656 10.83 45.91 -12.34
N LYS A 657 11.93 46.66 -12.46
CA LYS A 657 12.27 47.76 -11.53
C LYS A 657 11.30 48.92 -11.64
N ASN A 658 10.84 49.21 -12.86
CA ASN A 658 9.97 50.33 -13.18
C ASN A 658 8.46 50.03 -13.06
N LEU A 659 8.10 48.89 -12.46
CA LEU A 659 6.70 48.53 -12.23
C LEU A 659 6.13 49.18 -10.97
N SER A 660 4.83 49.48 -11.01
CA SER A 660 4.07 49.86 -9.81
C SER A 660 3.99 48.72 -8.79
N LYS A 661 3.59 49.05 -7.56
CA LYS A 661 3.48 48.07 -6.47
C LYS A 661 2.53 46.91 -6.79
N ASP A 662 1.37 47.21 -7.40
CA ASP A 662 0.38 46.18 -7.75
C ASP A 662 0.88 45.29 -8.90
N GLU A 663 1.62 45.86 -9.85
CA GLU A 663 2.27 45.13 -10.95
C GLU A 663 3.39 44.20 -10.43
N LYS A 664 4.27 44.70 -9.56
CA LYS A 664 5.32 43.88 -8.91
C LYS A 664 4.69 42.73 -8.10
N LEU A 665 3.63 43.01 -7.34
CA LEU A 665 2.90 41.99 -6.57
C LEU A 665 2.27 40.92 -7.46
N ALA A 666 1.64 41.32 -8.57
CA ALA A 666 1.04 40.39 -9.52
C ALA A 666 2.09 39.45 -10.14
N ARG A 667 3.21 40.00 -10.63
CA ARG A 667 4.33 39.20 -11.15
C ARG A 667 4.87 38.26 -10.07
N LYS A 668 5.13 38.77 -8.86
CA LYS A 668 5.61 37.96 -7.74
C LYS A 668 4.70 36.76 -7.46
N LYS A 669 3.38 36.96 -7.39
CA LYS A 669 2.43 35.87 -7.13
C LYS A 669 2.41 34.82 -8.24
N VAL A 670 2.57 35.22 -9.50
CA VAL A 670 2.71 34.29 -10.64
C VAL A 670 3.98 33.44 -10.52
N TYR A 671 5.13 34.06 -10.23
CA TYR A 671 6.39 33.33 -10.10
C TYR A 671 6.47 32.51 -8.80
N GLU A 672 5.81 32.93 -7.72
CA GLU A 672 5.59 32.08 -6.53
C GLU A 672 4.82 30.81 -6.89
N ALA A 673 3.76 30.92 -7.71
CA ALA A 673 3.01 29.76 -8.20
C ALA A 673 3.88 28.86 -9.10
N LEU A 674 4.71 29.43 -9.98
CA LEU A 674 5.67 28.68 -10.79
C LEU A 674 6.68 27.92 -9.94
N LYS A 675 7.31 28.58 -8.96
CA LYS A 675 8.26 27.98 -8.03
C LYS A 675 7.62 26.83 -7.25
N LYS A 676 6.39 27.04 -6.79
CA LYS A 676 5.60 26.03 -6.08
C LYS A 676 5.23 24.85 -6.97
N SER A 677 4.99 25.07 -8.26
CA SER A 677 4.68 23.98 -9.18
C SER A 677 5.81 22.95 -9.28
N LYS A 678 7.08 23.41 -9.33
CA LYS A 678 8.25 22.52 -9.34
C LYS A 678 8.29 21.65 -8.07
N ASP A 679 8.12 22.26 -6.89
CA ASP A 679 8.04 21.50 -5.62
C ASP A 679 6.89 20.48 -5.60
N VAL A 680 5.70 20.89 -6.04
CA VAL A 680 4.50 20.04 -5.99
C VAL A 680 4.64 18.82 -6.90
N TYR A 681 5.13 18.96 -8.13
CA TYR A 681 5.22 17.83 -9.06
C TYR A 681 6.45 16.93 -8.83
N GLU A 682 7.52 17.47 -8.26
CA GLU A 682 8.77 16.71 -8.06
C GLU A 682 8.90 16.11 -6.65
N LYS A 683 8.20 16.66 -5.63
CA LYS A 683 8.44 16.31 -4.22
C LYS A 683 7.16 16.14 -3.41
N SER A 684 6.36 17.20 -3.27
CA SER A 684 5.34 17.25 -2.21
C SER A 684 3.98 16.68 -2.61
N TYR A 685 3.66 16.66 -3.91
CA TYR A 685 2.36 16.28 -4.47
C TYR A 685 1.17 17.07 -3.88
N THR A 686 1.42 18.23 -3.26
CA THR A 686 0.38 19.04 -2.62
C THR A 686 -0.37 19.93 -3.63
N PHE A 687 -1.04 19.30 -4.61
CA PHE A 687 -1.73 19.98 -5.72
C PHE A 687 -2.71 21.06 -5.26
N ASN A 688 -3.39 20.84 -4.15
CA ASN A 688 -4.29 21.81 -3.55
C ASN A 688 -3.61 23.16 -3.26
N THR A 689 -2.35 23.13 -2.86
CA THR A 689 -1.58 24.34 -2.54
C THR A 689 -1.06 25.07 -3.79
N LEU A 690 -0.83 24.35 -4.89
CA LEU A 690 -0.53 24.93 -6.21
C LEU A 690 -1.77 25.58 -6.82
N ILE A 691 -2.93 24.93 -6.72
CA ILE A 691 -4.20 25.47 -7.18
C ILE A 691 -4.54 26.76 -6.40
N ALA A 692 -4.37 26.75 -5.07
CA ALA A 692 -4.54 27.95 -4.25
C ALA A 692 -3.58 29.09 -4.66
N ALA A 693 -2.29 28.78 -4.87
CA ALA A 693 -1.32 29.78 -5.33
C ALA A 693 -1.69 30.36 -6.72
N SER A 694 -2.24 29.53 -7.61
CA SER A 694 -2.71 29.97 -8.93
C SER A 694 -3.95 30.86 -8.83
N MET A 695 -4.85 30.57 -7.87
CA MET A 695 -6.01 31.44 -7.57
C MET A 695 -5.56 32.78 -7.00
N GLU A 696 -4.59 32.79 -6.09
CA GLU A 696 -3.99 34.03 -5.54
C GLU A 696 -3.31 34.87 -6.63
N ALA A 697 -2.53 34.22 -7.51
CA ALA A 697 -1.91 34.88 -8.66
C ALA A 697 -2.94 35.51 -9.59
N LEU A 698 -4.02 34.79 -9.92
CA LEU A 698 -5.10 35.34 -10.72
C LEU A 698 -5.78 36.54 -10.03
N ASN A 699 -5.98 36.49 -8.71
CA ASN A 699 -6.55 37.62 -7.97
C ASN A 699 -5.62 38.84 -7.99
N ALA A 700 -4.31 38.65 -7.83
CA ALA A 700 -3.31 39.72 -7.93
C ALA A 700 -3.20 40.29 -9.36
N LEU A 701 -3.33 39.46 -10.39
CA LEU A 701 -3.42 39.96 -11.77
C LEU A 701 -4.63 40.89 -11.97
N ASN A 702 -5.77 40.60 -11.32
CA ASN A 702 -6.97 41.45 -11.40
C ASN A 702 -6.81 42.83 -10.75
N SER A 703 -5.81 43.06 -9.90
CA SER A 703 -5.57 44.39 -9.29
C SER A 703 -4.74 45.32 -10.17
N GLN A 704 -4.25 44.86 -11.34
CA GLN A 704 -3.45 45.63 -12.27
C GLN A 704 -4.00 45.55 -13.72
N LYS A 705 -3.62 46.48 -14.60
CA LYS A 705 -4.16 46.60 -15.98
C LYS A 705 -3.12 46.47 -17.12
N ASN A 706 -1.85 46.26 -16.79
CA ASN A 706 -0.76 46.13 -17.73
C ASN A 706 -0.88 44.85 -18.57
N GLY A 707 -0.98 45.03 -19.89
CA GLY A 707 -1.18 43.94 -20.84
C GLY A 707 -0.05 42.92 -20.85
N ASP A 708 1.21 43.35 -20.71
CA ASP A 708 2.36 42.45 -20.75
C ASP A 708 2.41 41.55 -19.50
N ILE A 709 2.00 42.08 -18.35
CA ILE A 709 1.89 41.29 -17.11
C ILE A 709 0.72 40.29 -17.19
N TRP A 710 -0.38 40.65 -17.85
CA TRP A 710 -1.45 39.68 -18.13
C TRP A 710 -0.99 38.56 -19.07
N ILE A 711 -0.22 38.90 -20.10
CA ILE A 711 0.39 37.92 -21.02
C ILE A 711 1.34 37.00 -20.25
N GLU A 712 2.30 37.53 -19.49
CA GLU A 712 3.24 36.75 -18.67
C GLU A 712 2.49 35.86 -17.67
N GLY A 713 1.49 36.44 -16.99
CA GLY A 713 0.63 35.74 -16.05
C GLY A 713 -0.06 34.53 -16.66
N TYR A 714 -0.72 34.69 -17.81
CA TYR A 714 -1.39 33.58 -18.49
C TYR A 714 -0.43 32.60 -19.15
N TRP A 715 0.72 33.07 -19.65
CA TRP A 715 1.77 32.19 -20.18
C TRP A 715 2.19 31.16 -19.13
N ILE A 716 2.42 31.62 -17.90
CA ILE A 716 2.85 30.80 -16.76
C ILE A 716 1.68 30.02 -16.15
N LEU A 717 0.56 30.67 -15.82
CA LEU A 717 -0.57 30.03 -15.15
C LEU A 717 -1.18 28.91 -16.01
N THR A 718 -1.33 29.13 -17.32
CA THR A 718 -1.81 28.10 -18.25
C THR A 718 -0.82 26.94 -18.34
N ASN A 719 0.50 27.20 -18.23
CA ASN A 719 1.50 26.13 -18.19
C ASN A 719 1.35 25.28 -16.91
N ILE A 720 1.34 25.89 -15.73
CA ILE A 720 1.37 25.15 -14.45
C ILE A 720 0.03 24.49 -14.11
N LEU A 721 -1.09 25.01 -14.63
CA LEU A 721 -2.42 24.42 -14.45
C LEU A 721 -2.76 23.35 -15.50
N GLU A 722 -2.06 23.28 -16.64
CA GLU A 722 -2.32 22.27 -17.68
C GLU A 722 -2.37 20.83 -17.15
N PRO A 723 -1.51 20.38 -16.22
CA PRO A 723 -1.60 19.01 -15.74
C PRO A 723 -2.88 18.74 -14.91
N ILE A 724 -3.52 19.78 -14.38
CA ILE A 724 -4.71 19.70 -13.52
C ILE A 724 -5.98 19.86 -14.36
N ILE A 725 -6.04 20.91 -15.20
CA ILE A 725 -7.17 21.28 -16.05
C ILE A 725 -6.71 21.39 -17.53
N PRO A 726 -6.36 20.26 -18.16
CA PRO A 726 -5.68 20.28 -19.45
C PRO A 726 -6.53 20.86 -20.58
N HIS A 727 -7.84 20.63 -20.61
CA HIS A 727 -8.66 20.98 -21.76
C HIS A 727 -8.77 22.50 -21.95
N VAL A 728 -9.14 23.21 -20.88
CA VAL A 728 -9.23 24.67 -20.89
C VAL A 728 -7.85 25.31 -21.07
N CYS A 729 -6.80 24.72 -20.48
CA CYS A 729 -5.44 25.25 -20.64
C CYS A 729 -4.95 25.12 -22.07
N TRP A 730 -5.23 24.00 -22.75
CA TRP A 730 -4.90 23.82 -24.16
C TRP A 730 -5.69 24.78 -25.06
N GLU A 731 -6.97 25.03 -24.79
CA GLU A 731 -7.77 26.00 -25.55
C GLU A 731 -7.21 27.43 -25.43
N ILE A 732 -6.91 27.85 -24.20
CA ILE A 732 -6.32 29.17 -23.92
C ILE A 732 -4.94 29.27 -24.57
N SER A 733 -4.10 28.26 -24.40
CA SER A 733 -2.74 28.22 -24.92
C SER A 733 -2.68 28.20 -26.44
N GLU A 734 -3.57 27.47 -27.13
CA GLU A 734 -3.66 27.50 -28.60
C GLU A 734 -4.10 28.88 -29.10
N THR A 735 -5.05 29.51 -28.42
CA THR A 735 -5.62 30.80 -28.84
C THR A 735 -4.65 31.95 -28.57
N LEU A 736 -4.05 31.99 -27.39
CA LEU A 736 -3.18 33.08 -26.97
C LEU A 736 -1.73 32.87 -27.39
N PHE A 737 -1.21 31.63 -27.35
CA PHE A 737 0.23 31.36 -27.37
C PHE A 737 0.69 30.35 -28.41
N LYS A 738 -0.21 29.78 -29.22
CA LYS A 738 0.10 28.67 -30.16
C LYS A 738 0.81 27.49 -29.48
N ARG A 739 0.55 27.29 -28.19
CA ARG A 739 1.21 26.29 -27.33
C ARG A 739 2.71 26.47 -27.10
N GLU A 740 3.28 27.63 -27.46
CA GLU A 740 4.69 27.94 -27.19
C GLU A 740 5.02 28.01 -25.70
N ASN A 741 4.01 28.21 -24.84
CA ASN A 741 4.18 28.21 -23.40
C ASN A 741 4.24 26.80 -22.79
N PHE A 742 3.94 25.72 -23.51
CA PHE A 742 4.02 24.34 -23.01
C PHE A 742 5.42 23.75 -23.10
N LYS A 743 6.35 24.39 -22.41
CA LYS A 743 7.74 23.97 -22.21
C LYS A 743 8.18 24.26 -20.77
N GLU A 744 9.41 23.91 -20.43
CA GLU A 744 9.96 24.36 -19.15
C GLU A 744 10.05 25.89 -19.11
N ILE A 745 9.67 26.48 -17.97
CA ILE A 745 9.75 27.92 -17.72
C ILE A 745 10.80 28.16 -16.63
N GLU A 746 11.74 29.05 -16.92
CA GLU A 746 12.79 29.45 -15.99
C GLU A 746 12.23 30.38 -14.90
N LEU A 747 12.78 30.27 -13.69
CA LEU A 747 12.47 31.20 -12.61
C LEU A 747 13.35 32.44 -12.77
N ILE A 748 12.74 33.62 -12.63
CA ILE A 748 13.47 34.89 -12.61
C ILE A 748 13.63 35.32 -11.15
N GLU A 749 14.85 35.23 -10.62
CA GLU A 749 15.12 35.46 -9.19
C GLU A 749 14.89 36.92 -8.76
N GLU A 750 15.11 37.89 -9.67
CA GLU A 750 14.93 39.33 -9.39
C GLU A 750 13.51 39.69 -8.91
N ILE A 751 12.50 38.88 -9.30
CA ILE A 751 11.09 39.10 -8.96
C ILE A 751 10.81 38.84 -7.48
N PHE A 752 11.66 38.05 -6.81
CA PHE A 752 11.52 37.75 -5.38
C PHE A 752 12.21 38.78 -4.48
N GLU A 753 12.97 39.72 -5.05
CA GLU A 753 13.63 40.77 -4.29
C GLU A 753 12.60 41.80 -3.80
N GLU A 754 12.51 41.97 -2.48
CA GLU A 754 11.67 43.00 -1.86
C GLU A 754 12.51 44.26 -1.59
N GLU A 755 12.14 45.38 -2.22
CA GLU A 755 12.72 46.71 -1.96
C GLU A 755 12.25 47.28 -0.61
N SER A 756 11.10 46.83 -0.10
CA SER A 756 10.52 47.26 1.17
C SER A 756 10.16 46.09 2.08
N ILE A 757 10.36 46.26 3.38
CA ILE A 757 9.97 45.32 4.43
C ILE A 757 8.89 45.94 5.30
N THR A 758 7.94 45.11 5.72
CA THR A 758 6.87 45.52 6.63
C THR A 758 7.26 45.18 8.07
N LEU A 759 7.27 46.19 8.94
CA LEU A 759 7.63 46.04 10.36
C LEU A 759 6.42 46.35 11.24
N ALA A 760 6.13 45.45 12.19
CA ALA A 760 5.13 45.72 13.21
C ALA A 760 5.64 46.79 14.19
N VAL A 761 4.83 47.80 14.50
CA VAL A 761 5.16 48.79 15.54
C VAL A 761 4.44 48.41 16.83
N THR A 762 5.21 48.12 17.88
CA THR A 762 4.71 47.74 19.20
C THR A 762 5.05 48.80 20.24
N ILE A 763 4.15 49.01 21.20
CA ILE A 763 4.34 49.91 22.35
C ILE A 763 4.24 49.09 23.62
N ASN A 764 5.31 49.04 24.42
CA ASN A 764 5.43 48.13 25.59
C ASN A 764 5.03 46.68 25.26
N GLY A 765 5.48 46.19 24.09
CA GLY A 765 5.21 44.82 23.62
C GLY A 765 3.82 44.59 22.99
N LYS A 766 2.91 45.58 22.98
CA LYS A 766 1.59 45.46 22.33
C LYS A 766 1.62 46.03 20.91
N ARG A 767 1.21 45.26 19.89
CA ARG A 767 1.13 45.72 18.48
C ARG A 767 0.11 46.84 18.33
N ARG A 768 0.52 47.97 17.76
CA ARG A 768 -0.31 49.19 17.60
C ARG A 768 -0.43 49.64 16.16
N ALA A 769 0.62 49.48 15.38
CA ALA A 769 0.63 49.87 13.97
C ALA A 769 1.56 48.97 13.17
N GLU A 770 1.69 49.28 11.90
CA GLU A 770 2.56 48.64 10.93
C GLU A 770 3.12 49.73 10.02
N ILE A 771 4.41 49.61 9.69
CA ILE A 771 5.12 50.54 8.82
C ILE A 771 5.81 49.74 7.71
N GLU A 772 5.93 50.36 6.55
CA GLU A 772 6.65 49.83 5.41
C GLU A 772 7.89 50.70 5.21
N VAL A 773 9.06 50.09 5.20
CA VAL A 773 10.36 50.77 5.12
C VAL A 773 11.22 50.11 4.05
N ASN A 774 12.13 50.85 3.42
CA ASN A 774 13.09 50.23 2.50
C ASN A 774 13.94 49.19 3.26
N LYS A 775 14.29 48.08 2.61
CA LYS A 775 15.14 47.03 3.21
C LYS A 775 16.50 47.57 3.65
N ASP A 776 17.02 48.58 2.96
CA ASP A 776 18.27 49.26 3.26
C ASP A 776 18.07 50.50 4.17
N ALA A 777 16.86 50.72 4.69
CA ALA A 777 16.59 51.85 5.58
C ALA A 777 17.42 51.75 6.85
N SER A 778 18.05 52.87 7.21
CA SER A 778 18.81 52.97 8.45
C SER A 778 17.91 52.78 9.67
N LYS A 779 18.52 52.37 10.80
CA LYS A 779 17.79 52.19 12.06
C LYS A 779 17.05 53.48 12.46
N GLU A 780 17.68 54.63 12.24
CA GLU A 780 17.16 55.96 12.54
C GLU A 780 15.91 56.28 11.70
N GLU A 781 15.94 56.01 10.39
CA GLU A 781 14.79 56.20 9.49
C GLU A 781 13.60 55.31 9.90
N ILE A 782 13.87 54.04 10.19
CA ILE A 782 12.85 53.09 10.65
C ILE A 782 12.18 53.59 11.94
N LEU A 783 12.98 54.07 12.90
CA LEU A 783 12.47 54.61 14.16
C LEU A 783 11.65 55.88 13.96
N GLN A 784 12.07 56.77 13.06
CA GLN A 784 11.35 58.00 12.78
C GLN A 784 9.96 57.71 12.18
N ILE A 785 9.89 56.79 11.21
CA ILE A 785 8.63 56.36 10.60
C ILE A 785 7.74 55.67 11.65
N ALA A 786 8.31 54.81 12.50
CA ALA A 786 7.61 54.14 13.58
C ALA A 786 7.00 55.13 14.59
N LYS A 787 7.77 56.13 15.03
CA LYS A 787 7.30 57.18 15.97
C LYS A 787 6.19 58.03 15.38
N ASN A 788 6.34 58.45 14.12
CA ASN A 788 5.30 59.20 13.42
C ASN A 788 4.00 58.39 13.32
N LYS A 789 4.09 57.10 12.97
CA LYS A 789 2.92 56.22 12.90
C LYS A 789 2.32 55.93 14.28
N ALA A 790 3.17 55.87 15.32
CA ALA A 790 2.78 55.58 16.69
C ALA A 790 2.40 56.81 17.52
N LYS A 791 2.37 58.02 16.93
CA LYS A 791 2.26 59.31 17.63
C LYS A 791 1.20 59.33 18.74
N LYS A 792 -0.02 58.89 18.44
CA LYS A 792 -1.14 58.88 19.41
C LYS A 792 -0.94 57.97 20.63
N TRP A 793 -0.01 57.01 20.58
CA TRP A 793 0.28 56.08 21.69
C TRP A 793 1.52 56.45 22.49
N ILE A 794 2.32 57.40 21.98
CA ILE A 794 3.55 57.89 22.61
C ILE A 794 3.41 59.36 23.05
N GLU A 795 2.33 60.05 22.66
CA GLU A 795 2.00 61.41 23.08
C GLU A 795 1.86 61.50 24.60
N ASN A 796 2.48 62.53 25.20
CA ASN A 796 2.59 62.75 26.65
C ASN A 796 3.25 61.59 27.44
N LYS A 797 4.06 60.75 26.78
CA LYS A 797 4.83 59.68 27.42
C LYS A 797 6.32 59.83 27.13
N GLU A 798 7.14 59.43 28.09
CA GLU A 798 8.58 59.37 27.93
C GLU A 798 8.98 58.07 27.21
N ILE A 799 9.75 58.15 26.12
CA ILE A 799 10.29 56.97 25.45
C ILE A 799 11.58 56.56 26.18
N VAL A 800 11.54 55.42 26.87
CA VAL A 800 12.65 54.90 27.67
C VAL A 800 13.62 54.08 26.82
N LYS A 801 13.12 53.36 25.81
CA LYS A 801 13.94 52.48 24.98
C LYS A 801 13.34 52.27 23.60
N GLU A 802 14.19 52.24 22.60
CA GLU A 802 13.83 52.05 21.19
C GLU A 802 14.54 50.80 20.67
N ILE A 803 13.75 49.81 20.25
CA ILE A 803 14.27 48.51 19.83
C ILE A 803 13.79 48.26 18.39
N VAL A 804 14.74 48.13 17.47
CA VAL A 804 14.47 47.65 16.11
C VAL A 804 14.97 46.22 16.04
N VAL A 805 14.06 45.28 15.75
CA VAL A 805 14.40 43.89 15.41
C VAL A 805 14.38 43.81 13.89
N PRO A 806 15.55 43.63 13.23
CA PRO A 806 15.64 43.60 11.77
C PRO A 806 14.62 42.64 11.15
N ASN A 807 13.96 43.08 10.07
CA ASN A 807 12.96 42.32 9.31
C ASN A 807 11.76 41.79 10.12
N ARG A 808 11.50 42.32 11.32
CA ARG A 808 10.37 41.88 12.17
C ARG A 808 9.53 43.02 12.74
N LEU A 809 10.12 43.85 13.61
CA LEU A 809 9.34 44.82 14.38
C LEU A 809 10.16 45.98 14.92
N VAL A 810 9.46 47.05 15.29
CA VAL A 810 9.96 48.17 16.08
C VAL A 810 9.17 48.23 17.38
N ASN A 811 9.84 48.17 18.53
CA ASN A 811 9.23 48.32 19.84
C ASN A 811 9.68 49.64 20.49
N LEU A 812 8.71 50.51 20.79
CA LEU A 812 8.93 51.72 21.57
C LEU A 812 8.48 51.45 23.01
N VAL A 813 9.43 51.41 23.94
CA VAL A 813 9.16 51.26 25.37
C VAL A 813 8.89 52.64 25.93
N VAL A 814 7.69 52.84 26.46
CA VAL A 814 7.24 54.14 26.97
C VAL A 814 6.87 54.05 28.45
N ARG A 815 7.16 55.12 29.17
CA ARG A 815 6.85 55.32 30.60
C ARG A 815 6.08 56.63 30.72
N GLY A 816 4.87 56.57 31.29
CA GLY A 816 3.94 57.70 31.30
C GLY A 816 2.51 57.23 31.39
#